data_AF-A0A4X2KRM6-F1
#
_entry.id   AF-A0A4X2KRM6-F1
#
_cell.length_a   1.000
_cell.length_b   1.000
_cell.length_c   1.000
_cell.angle_alpha   90.00
_cell.angle_beta   90.00
_cell.angle_gamma   90.00
#
_symmetry.space_group_name_H-M   'P 1'
#
loop_
_entity.id
_entity.type
_entity.pdbx_description
1 polymer ?
#
loop_
_entity_poly.entity_id
_entity_poly.type
_entity_poly.pdbx_seq_one_letter_code
_entity_poly.pdbx_strand_id
1 'polypeptide(L)'
;ELHVEVPENYAGNFPLYLKKLKLPPVHSEGPTVVHVADDEVTEGLFGVESDSGFLFVTRPLDREEQAQYTLQVTITAEDGSLLWGPQSLIVHVKDVNDHVPEFTKAEYTETLSQGTHADIPFFYLSAIDGDEPGTANSDLRYHILSQTPAQPSLDMFQLEARTGGLALTEKGSSGLDPTTVSHYQLLVQVKDLGDQASGHRTMATVNIAVVANTWLPHDSIHLAENLQNLCPSSFTHVHWSGGGVEYHLESQPPGPFKVNEEGNICMTQELDREMQDKYLLSVWARNVEGLAYSDPLVLTVFVTDENDNPPNCLPADSPSEVLELSPSGMEVTRLQATDADDPTSPNAHVVYKLLSQEPAGSEGFSFTVDHDTGAVMVQDTSLRAGELYQLLVLAADLAGGEGGLSSTCEVTIKVLDVNDHAPVFTASQYGPVSLSEDTEPGTQVATVTATDADLDPEYTLIDFSIVEGDPNGTFVLVPDPQSGHAHIRLQKKLDYTSAPSYELVIMAKNLAELVGLRMDPPVTATVTVLVEEPMWPPVLSQESYEVTIPDSTPPGTILLTIGPEDPQSPPLRFSMMNDSEGWLSIEEHSGEVRTASKLGSGQPKETYTVQVVAEITDHPNLTTTAALVLHIIRDPPPPAQKSPSLPVPVPSTLQILCTPQDRPQGVIISGLQQRGEHADDDDPYSFTLSEDPTVQREWRLRTLNGTHAYLTMALSWLEPQEYFVPVFLTHSAQTQKLRIRVMVCVCNSERRCLLKVDRMKGMPTLLSAVGIMVGTLVAIGFFLILIFSHLALARKKVAQPRDSIPLKASV
;
A
#
# COMPACT_ATOMS: atom_id res chain seq x y z
N GLU A 1 41.93 31.58 -64.60
CA GLU A 1 43.21 31.04 -64.10
C GLU A 1 44.19 30.93 -65.24
N LEU A 2 45.46 31.21 -64.96
CA LEU A 2 46.52 31.09 -65.95
C LEU A 2 47.36 29.89 -65.56
N HIS A 3 47.64 29.00 -66.53
CA HIS A 3 48.46 27.80 -66.28
C HIS A 3 49.83 27.93 -66.95
N VAL A 4 50.85 27.42 -66.25
CA VAL A 4 52.24 27.32 -66.70
C VAL A 4 52.71 25.92 -66.38
N GLU A 5 53.40 25.29 -67.32
CA GLU A 5 53.98 23.96 -67.12
C GLU A 5 55.51 24.08 -67.15
N VAL A 6 56.18 23.47 -66.18
CA VAL A 6 57.64 23.53 -66.02
C VAL A 6 58.16 22.13 -65.74
N PRO A 7 59.13 21.59 -66.50
CA PRO A 7 59.75 20.32 -66.13
C PRO A 7 60.46 20.42 -64.79
N GLU A 8 60.33 19.39 -63.97
CA GLU A 8 61.10 19.28 -62.73
C GLU A 8 62.59 19.10 -63.00
N ASN A 9 63.38 19.26 -61.93
CA ASN A 9 64.82 19.01 -61.90
C ASN A 9 65.59 19.65 -63.07
N TYR A 10 65.11 20.82 -63.53
CA TYR A 10 65.71 21.55 -64.63
C TYR A 10 67.16 21.95 -64.33
N ALA A 11 68.10 21.35 -65.07
CA ALA A 11 69.54 21.48 -64.85
C ALA A 11 70.19 22.74 -65.48
N GLY A 12 69.40 23.73 -65.91
CA GLY A 12 69.91 24.95 -66.53
C GLY A 12 70.19 26.10 -65.56
N ASN A 13 70.46 27.29 -66.10
CA ASN A 13 70.72 28.49 -65.30
C ASN A 13 69.42 29.13 -64.80
N PHE A 14 69.42 29.62 -63.57
CA PHE A 14 68.32 30.37 -62.95
C PHE A 14 68.64 31.88 -62.88
N PRO A 15 67.64 32.78 -62.93
CA PRO A 15 66.20 32.50 -62.96
C PRO A 15 65.73 31.93 -64.32
N LEU A 16 64.88 30.90 -64.26
CA LEU A 16 64.26 30.29 -65.45
C LEU A 16 62.96 31.02 -65.75
N TYR A 17 62.92 31.78 -66.84
CA TYR A 17 61.74 32.50 -67.29
C TYR A 17 60.71 31.55 -67.92
N LEU A 18 59.52 31.50 -67.34
CA LEU A 18 58.48 30.52 -67.66
C LEU A 18 57.47 31.06 -68.67
N LYS A 19 56.82 32.19 -68.37
CA LYS A 19 55.74 32.73 -69.20
C LYS A 19 55.57 34.22 -69.01
N LYS A 20 55.36 34.94 -70.12
CA LYS A 20 54.97 36.35 -70.09
C LYS A 20 53.51 36.47 -69.65
N LEU A 21 53.27 37.09 -68.50
CA LEU A 21 51.95 37.40 -68.00
C LEU A 21 51.39 38.61 -68.76
N LYS A 22 50.14 38.53 -69.20
CA LYS A 22 49.42 39.65 -69.82
C LYS A 22 48.89 40.56 -68.72
N LEU A 23 49.78 41.35 -68.13
CA LEU A 23 49.43 42.34 -67.12
C LEU A 23 48.73 43.54 -67.79
N PRO A 24 47.64 44.07 -67.23
CA PRO A 24 46.96 45.23 -67.81
C PRO A 24 47.83 46.50 -67.69
N PRO A 25 47.65 47.48 -68.59
CA PRO A 25 48.28 48.78 -68.44
C PRO A 25 47.70 49.48 -67.22
N VAL A 26 48.50 49.62 -66.17
CA VAL A 26 48.13 50.35 -64.96
C VAL A 26 48.70 51.77 -65.06
N HIS A 27 47.83 52.79 -64.97
CA HIS A 27 48.26 54.19 -65.01
C HIS A 27 48.48 54.71 -63.58
N SER A 28 49.74 54.73 -63.13
CA SER A 28 50.19 55.38 -61.91
C SER A 28 51.18 56.50 -62.23
N GLU A 29 51.20 57.58 -61.44
CA GLU A 29 52.18 58.67 -61.59
C GLU A 29 53.59 58.31 -61.08
N GLY A 30 53.78 57.09 -60.55
CA GLY A 30 55.05 56.55 -60.04
C GLY A 30 55.31 55.10 -60.48
N PRO A 31 56.51 54.55 -60.22
CA PRO A 31 56.88 53.18 -60.59
C PRO A 31 55.97 52.15 -59.92
N THR A 32 55.59 51.10 -60.65
CA THR A 32 54.75 50.00 -60.16
C THR A 32 55.61 48.80 -59.78
N VAL A 33 55.19 48.07 -58.74
CA VAL A 33 55.85 46.81 -58.31
C VAL A 33 54.88 45.66 -58.53
N VAL A 34 55.36 44.57 -59.11
CA VAL A 34 54.58 43.34 -59.28
C VAL A 34 54.97 42.40 -58.15
N HIS A 35 54.00 42.05 -57.31
CA HIS A 35 54.18 41.09 -56.23
C HIS A 35 53.56 39.76 -56.61
N VAL A 36 54.32 38.69 -56.36
CA VAL A 36 53.79 37.33 -56.33
C VAL A 36 53.66 37.00 -54.84
N ALA A 37 52.42 36.85 -54.38
CA ALA A 37 52.19 36.34 -53.04
C ALA A 37 52.37 34.83 -53.09
N ASP A 38 53.40 34.41 -52.37
CA ASP A 38 53.88 33.05 -52.19
C ASP A 38 53.71 32.71 -50.70
N ASP A 39 53.40 31.47 -50.37
CA ASP A 39 53.34 31.01 -48.96
C ASP A 39 54.77 30.91 -48.37
N GLU A 40 54.91 30.81 -47.03
CA GLU A 40 56.22 30.77 -46.33
C GLU A 40 57.22 29.73 -46.90
N VAL A 41 56.72 28.65 -47.51
CA VAL A 41 57.53 27.57 -48.12
C VAL A 41 58.06 27.95 -49.51
N THR A 42 57.34 28.82 -50.22
CA THR A 42 57.60 29.23 -51.60
C THR A 42 58.20 30.63 -51.70
N GLU A 43 58.48 31.29 -50.58
CA GLU A 43 58.99 32.65 -50.53
C GLU A 43 60.29 32.79 -51.35
N GLY A 44 60.26 33.61 -52.40
CA GLY A 44 61.39 33.84 -53.30
C GLY A 44 61.66 32.72 -54.30
N LEU A 45 60.83 31.67 -54.35
CA LEU A 45 60.89 30.62 -55.36
C LEU A 45 60.42 31.14 -56.72
N PHE A 46 59.34 31.92 -56.73
CA PHE A 46 58.79 32.53 -57.94
C PHE A 46 58.93 34.06 -57.91
N GLY A 47 59.03 34.65 -59.09
CA GLY A 47 59.07 36.10 -59.26
C GLY A 47 58.51 36.53 -60.60
N VAL A 48 58.05 37.77 -60.70
CA VAL A 48 57.61 38.38 -61.95
C VAL A 48 58.40 39.65 -62.19
N GLU A 49 59.05 39.74 -63.35
CA GLU A 49 59.81 40.94 -63.73
C GLU A 49 58.86 42.10 -64.04
N SER A 50 59.04 43.24 -63.36
CA SER A 50 58.11 44.38 -63.37
C SER A 50 57.93 45.02 -64.74
N ASP A 51 59.00 45.14 -65.52
CA ASP A 51 59.01 45.90 -66.78
C ASP A 51 58.49 45.06 -67.96
N SER A 52 58.70 43.75 -67.88
CA SER A 52 58.45 42.81 -68.98
C SER A 52 57.23 41.92 -68.74
N GLY A 53 56.85 41.73 -67.47
CA GLY A 53 55.78 40.83 -67.03
C GLY A 53 56.13 39.35 -67.13
N PHE A 54 57.40 38.96 -67.28
CA PHE A 54 57.78 37.55 -67.31
C PHE A 54 57.83 36.95 -65.91
N LEU A 55 57.07 35.87 -65.70
CA LEU A 55 57.19 34.97 -64.56
C LEU A 55 58.48 34.15 -64.69
N PHE A 56 59.22 34.01 -63.61
CA PHE A 56 60.41 33.16 -63.52
C PHE A 56 60.44 32.38 -62.19
N VAL A 57 61.22 31.30 -62.16
CA VAL A 57 61.53 30.51 -60.96
C VAL A 57 63.03 30.62 -60.65
N THR A 58 63.43 30.57 -59.38
CA THR A 58 64.81 30.86 -58.92
C THR A 58 65.67 29.62 -58.63
N ARG A 59 65.05 28.45 -58.45
CA ARG A 59 65.70 27.16 -58.21
C ARG A 59 64.91 26.02 -58.89
N PRO A 60 65.49 24.83 -59.10
CA PRO A 60 64.74 23.71 -59.67
C PRO A 60 63.55 23.34 -58.78
N LEU A 61 62.49 22.86 -59.43
CA LEU A 61 61.29 22.32 -58.80
C LEU A 61 61.42 20.80 -58.78
N ASP A 62 60.93 20.17 -57.72
CA ASP A 62 60.85 18.72 -57.53
C ASP A 62 59.36 18.37 -57.41
N ARG A 63 58.86 17.52 -58.32
CA ARG A 63 57.45 17.19 -58.41
C ARG A 63 57.03 16.26 -57.28
N GLU A 64 57.88 15.31 -56.88
CA GLU A 64 57.61 14.41 -55.76
C GLU A 64 57.53 15.16 -54.42
N GLU A 65 58.26 16.28 -54.29
CA GLU A 65 58.08 17.20 -53.18
C GLU A 65 56.79 18.03 -53.33
N GLN A 66 56.57 18.66 -54.49
CA GLN A 66 55.36 19.45 -54.76
C GLN A 66 55.02 19.57 -56.26
N ALA A 67 54.00 18.83 -56.69
CA ALA A 67 53.57 18.77 -58.09
C ALA A 67 52.90 20.06 -58.62
N GLN A 68 52.34 20.91 -57.74
CA GLN A 68 51.62 22.11 -58.14
C GLN A 68 51.82 23.27 -57.17
N TYR A 69 52.04 24.46 -57.71
CA TYR A 69 52.11 25.72 -56.97
C TYR A 69 50.98 26.65 -57.41
N THR A 70 50.30 27.26 -56.45
CA THR A 70 49.26 28.27 -56.72
C THR A 70 49.77 29.62 -56.26
N LEU A 71 50.00 30.51 -57.22
CA LEU A 71 50.59 31.83 -57.00
C LEU A 71 49.52 32.91 -57.18
N GLN A 72 49.59 33.97 -56.38
CA GLN A 72 48.71 35.14 -56.52
C GLN A 72 49.50 36.35 -57.01
N VAL A 73 49.27 36.74 -58.25
CA VAL A 73 49.95 37.89 -58.83
C VAL A 73 49.14 39.16 -58.59
N THR A 74 49.76 40.16 -57.98
CA THR A 74 49.20 41.49 -57.73
C THR A 74 50.15 42.57 -58.23
N ILE A 75 49.62 43.73 -58.57
CA ILE A 75 50.37 44.93 -58.92
C ILE A 75 50.04 45.98 -57.88
N THR A 76 51.04 46.55 -57.25
CA THR A 76 50.91 47.62 -56.26
C THR A 76 51.68 48.87 -56.70
N ALA A 77 51.30 50.02 -56.14
CA ALA A 77 52.08 51.24 -56.23
C ALA A 77 53.26 51.20 -55.24
N GLU A 78 54.22 52.11 -55.39
CA GLU A 78 55.41 52.24 -54.52
C GLU A 78 55.05 52.50 -53.03
N ASP A 79 53.86 53.04 -52.75
CA ASP A 79 53.34 53.23 -51.39
C ASP A 79 52.63 52.00 -50.79
N GLY A 80 52.58 50.89 -51.54
CA GLY A 80 51.94 49.63 -51.15
C GLY A 80 50.45 49.54 -51.48
N SER A 81 49.83 50.55 -52.11
CA SER A 81 48.42 50.49 -52.53
C SER A 81 48.20 49.50 -53.69
N LEU A 82 47.15 48.66 -53.60
CA LEU A 82 46.83 47.67 -54.63
C LEU A 82 46.24 48.33 -55.88
N LEU A 83 46.90 48.14 -57.02
CA LEU A 83 46.49 48.70 -58.31
C LEU A 83 45.77 47.68 -59.20
N TRP A 84 46.14 46.39 -59.12
CA TRP A 84 45.50 45.31 -59.87
C TRP A 84 45.78 43.94 -59.25
N GLY A 85 44.85 42.99 -59.38
CA GLY A 85 44.92 41.65 -58.80
C GLY A 85 43.94 41.45 -57.62
N PRO A 86 43.99 40.28 -56.94
CA PRO A 86 44.89 39.16 -57.19
C PRO A 86 44.43 38.29 -58.38
N GLN A 87 45.36 37.91 -59.23
CA GLN A 87 45.14 36.97 -60.33
C GLN A 87 45.78 35.62 -59.99
N SER A 88 44.95 34.60 -59.84
CA SER A 88 45.42 33.23 -59.60
C SER A 88 46.15 32.68 -60.83
N LEU A 89 47.35 32.17 -60.59
CA LEU A 89 48.26 31.53 -61.53
C LEU A 89 48.65 30.17 -60.95
N ILE A 90 48.52 29.11 -61.74
CA ILE A 90 48.90 27.76 -61.33
C ILE A 90 50.13 27.34 -62.12
N VAL A 91 51.19 26.96 -61.42
CA VAL A 91 52.38 26.35 -61.99
C VAL A 91 52.31 24.85 -61.76
N HIS A 92 52.18 24.09 -62.84
CA HIS A 92 52.21 22.63 -62.85
C HIS A 92 53.64 22.18 -63.12
N VAL A 93 54.20 21.38 -62.22
CA VAL A 93 55.51 20.76 -62.41
C VAL A 93 55.30 19.48 -63.23
N LYS A 94 56.00 19.38 -64.37
CA LYS A 94 55.97 18.22 -65.24
C LYS A 94 56.94 17.16 -64.74
N ASP A 95 56.40 15.96 -64.65
CA ASP A 95 57.08 14.73 -64.29
C ASP A 95 58.24 14.38 -65.24
N VAL A 96 59.36 13.97 -64.67
CA VAL A 96 60.54 13.42 -65.33
C VAL A 96 60.83 12.06 -64.70
N ASN A 97 61.14 11.04 -65.52
CA ASN A 97 61.42 9.68 -65.04
C ASN A 97 62.77 9.58 -64.29
N ASP A 98 62.82 10.06 -63.06
CA ASP A 98 64.02 10.12 -62.23
C ASP A 98 63.96 9.25 -60.98
N HIS A 99 62.79 8.71 -60.65
CA HIS A 99 62.66 7.59 -59.74
C HIS A 99 62.92 6.25 -60.47
N VAL A 100 63.32 5.25 -59.70
CA VAL A 100 63.62 3.91 -60.19
C VAL A 100 62.63 2.97 -59.52
N PRO A 101 61.99 2.04 -60.25
CA PRO A 101 61.11 1.05 -59.66
C PRO A 101 61.79 0.27 -58.53
N GLU A 102 61.10 0.06 -57.42
CA GLU A 102 61.59 -0.72 -56.28
C GLU A 102 60.60 -1.82 -55.90
N PHE A 103 61.07 -3.08 -55.83
CA PHE A 103 60.27 -4.17 -55.28
C PHE A 103 60.08 -4.01 -53.77
N THR A 104 58.89 -4.34 -53.28
CA THR A 104 58.58 -4.38 -51.83
C THR A 104 59.49 -5.30 -51.03
N LYS A 105 60.07 -6.35 -51.66
CA LYS A 105 61.08 -7.24 -51.07
C LYS A 105 62.14 -7.59 -52.11
N ALA A 106 63.39 -7.77 -51.67
CA ALA A 106 64.47 -8.25 -52.53
C ALA A 106 64.36 -9.75 -52.86
N GLU A 107 63.70 -10.52 -51.97
CA GLU A 107 63.51 -11.97 -52.10
C GLU A 107 62.10 -12.36 -51.64
N TYR A 108 61.44 -13.20 -52.43
CA TYR A 108 60.12 -13.76 -52.17
C TYR A 108 60.22 -15.29 -52.05
N THR A 109 59.39 -15.88 -51.20
CA THR A 109 59.36 -17.33 -50.98
C THR A 109 57.94 -17.82 -51.06
N GLU A 110 57.67 -18.71 -52.00
CA GLU A 110 56.36 -19.28 -52.25
C GLU A 110 56.40 -20.80 -52.26
N THR A 111 55.25 -21.43 -52.04
CA THR A 111 55.10 -22.88 -52.12
C THR A 111 54.00 -23.22 -53.10
N LEU A 112 54.29 -24.13 -54.03
CA LEU A 112 53.43 -24.52 -55.13
C LEU A 112 53.27 -26.03 -55.16
N SER A 113 52.05 -26.53 -55.31
CA SER A 113 51.78 -27.97 -55.30
C SER A 113 51.68 -28.53 -56.72
N GLN A 114 52.08 -29.80 -56.87
CA GLN A 114 51.95 -30.58 -58.09
C GLN A 114 50.52 -30.50 -58.62
N GLY A 115 50.42 -30.36 -59.95
CA GLY A 115 49.14 -30.26 -60.65
C GLY A 115 48.55 -28.86 -60.80
N THR A 116 49.07 -27.82 -60.11
CA THR A 116 48.58 -26.43 -60.17
C THR A 116 48.20 -26.02 -61.60
N HIS A 117 47.00 -25.49 -61.82
CA HIS A 117 46.50 -25.17 -63.16
C HIS A 117 47.31 -24.03 -63.81
N ALA A 118 47.40 -24.08 -65.14
CA ALA A 118 47.99 -23.00 -65.92
C ALA A 118 47.15 -21.72 -65.83
N ASP A 119 47.77 -20.58 -66.07
CA ASP A 119 47.13 -19.26 -66.20
C ASP A 119 46.46 -18.68 -64.95
N ILE A 120 46.34 -19.44 -63.85
CA ILE A 120 45.86 -18.93 -62.57
C ILE A 120 47.05 -18.29 -61.81
N PRO A 121 47.03 -16.97 -61.54
CA PRO A 121 48.07 -16.33 -60.75
C PRO A 121 48.00 -16.82 -59.30
N PHE A 122 49.10 -17.36 -58.79
CA PHE A 122 49.19 -17.84 -57.40
C PHE A 122 49.92 -16.86 -56.48
N PHE A 123 50.62 -15.88 -57.05
CA PHE A 123 51.38 -14.89 -56.31
C PHE A 123 51.45 -13.58 -57.10
N TYR A 124 51.43 -12.43 -56.43
CA TYR A 124 51.58 -11.12 -57.07
C TYR A 124 52.84 -10.42 -56.57
N LEU A 125 53.75 -10.11 -57.49
CA LEU A 125 54.88 -9.23 -57.20
C LEU A 125 54.40 -7.78 -57.13
N SER A 126 54.84 -7.07 -56.10
CA SER A 126 54.54 -5.65 -55.92
C SER A 126 55.83 -4.84 -55.92
N ALA A 127 55.86 -3.83 -56.77
CA ALA A 127 56.87 -2.79 -56.83
C ALA A 127 56.21 -1.41 -56.84
N ILE A 128 56.97 -0.41 -56.41
CA ILE A 128 56.57 1.00 -56.34
C ILE A 128 57.49 1.85 -57.19
N ASP A 129 56.95 2.91 -57.77
CA ASP A 129 57.70 3.98 -58.44
C ASP A 129 57.27 5.33 -57.88
N GLY A 130 58.21 6.26 -57.74
CA GLY A 130 57.98 7.59 -57.17
C GLY A 130 57.42 8.59 -58.18
N ASP A 131 57.63 8.35 -59.47
CA ASP A 131 57.20 9.23 -60.57
C ASP A 131 55.65 9.37 -60.64
N GLU A 132 55.15 10.35 -61.39
CA GLU A 132 53.72 10.71 -61.42
C GLU A 132 52.78 9.52 -61.72
N PRO A 133 51.85 9.19 -60.79
CA PRO A 133 50.95 8.07 -60.96
C PRO A 133 50.08 8.16 -62.22
N GLY A 134 50.09 7.10 -63.02
CA GLY A 134 49.26 6.97 -64.22
C GLY A 134 49.88 7.56 -65.48
N THR A 135 51.12 8.07 -65.40
CA THR A 135 51.93 8.40 -66.57
C THR A 135 52.73 7.19 -67.05
N ALA A 136 53.48 7.36 -68.14
CA ALA A 136 54.43 6.33 -68.57
C ALA A 136 55.55 6.13 -67.54
N ASN A 137 55.96 7.18 -66.83
CA ASN A 137 57.08 7.14 -65.91
C ASN A 137 56.78 6.24 -64.69
N SER A 138 55.52 6.18 -64.25
CA SER A 138 55.09 5.22 -63.24
C SER A 138 54.50 3.90 -63.81
N ASP A 139 54.54 3.65 -65.13
CA ASP A 139 53.90 2.48 -65.77
C ASP A 139 54.81 1.25 -65.70
N LEU A 140 54.65 0.48 -64.63
CA LEU A 140 55.48 -0.68 -64.34
C LEU A 140 55.20 -1.88 -65.26
N ARG A 141 56.28 -2.55 -65.69
CA ARG A 141 56.27 -3.80 -66.46
C ARG A 141 57.15 -4.89 -65.88
N TYR A 142 56.53 -5.99 -65.52
CA TYR A 142 57.17 -7.16 -64.93
C TYR A 142 57.56 -8.20 -65.99
N HIS A 143 58.76 -8.78 -65.85
CA HIS A 143 59.31 -9.79 -66.75
C HIS A 143 60.12 -10.84 -66.00
N ILE A 144 59.96 -12.12 -66.34
CA ILE A 144 60.86 -13.18 -65.87
C ILE A 144 62.11 -13.17 -66.74
N LEU A 145 63.29 -12.96 -66.13
CA LEU A 145 64.58 -12.99 -66.83
C LEU A 145 65.15 -14.40 -66.93
N SER A 146 65.01 -15.19 -65.86
CA SER A 146 65.48 -16.57 -65.83
C SER A 146 64.76 -17.42 -64.81
N GLN A 147 64.65 -18.71 -65.12
CA GLN A 147 64.16 -19.75 -64.23
C GLN A 147 65.27 -20.78 -64.01
N THR A 148 65.50 -21.18 -62.76
CA THR A 148 66.43 -22.24 -62.40
C THR A 148 65.74 -23.26 -61.48
N PRO A 149 65.82 -24.58 -61.76
CA PRO A 149 66.42 -25.20 -62.94
C PRO A 149 65.61 -24.96 -64.23
N ALA A 150 66.26 -25.11 -65.38
CA ALA A 150 65.66 -25.01 -66.72
C ALA A 150 64.88 -26.28 -67.14
N GLN A 151 64.89 -27.31 -66.30
CA GLN A 151 64.16 -28.56 -66.48
C GLN A 151 62.92 -28.54 -65.57
N PRO A 152 61.82 -29.20 -65.95
CA PRO A 152 61.60 -29.96 -67.19
C PRO A 152 61.31 -29.08 -68.42
N SER A 153 61.06 -27.78 -68.24
CA SER A 153 60.91 -26.79 -69.31
C SER A 153 61.50 -25.44 -68.89
N LEU A 154 61.95 -24.64 -69.85
CA LEU A 154 62.40 -23.25 -69.63
C LEU A 154 61.24 -22.30 -69.30
N ASP A 155 60.03 -22.66 -69.73
CA ASP A 155 58.82 -21.85 -69.61
C ASP A 155 57.87 -22.48 -68.57
N MET A 156 58.30 -22.76 -67.33
CA MET A 156 57.36 -23.31 -66.33
C MET A 156 56.43 -22.22 -65.79
N PHE A 157 56.94 -21.00 -65.66
CA PHE A 157 56.22 -19.87 -65.07
C PHE A 157 56.01 -18.77 -66.11
N GLN A 158 54.93 -18.04 -65.95
CA GLN A 158 54.64 -16.82 -66.67
C GLN A 158 54.26 -15.72 -65.69
N LEU A 159 54.53 -14.48 -66.08
CA LEU A 159 54.31 -13.32 -65.25
C LEU A 159 53.51 -12.30 -66.04
N GLU A 160 52.36 -11.90 -65.50
CA GLU A 160 51.54 -10.87 -66.11
C GLU A 160 52.25 -9.53 -65.99
N ALA A 161 52.56 -8.93 -67.14
CA ALA A 161 53.44 -7.78 -67.22
C ALA A 161 52.92 -6.55 -66.47
N ARG A 162 51.60 -6.37 -66.27
CA ARG A 162 51.04 -5.18 -65.60
C ARG A 162 50.79 -5.36 -64.11
N THR A 163 50.24 -6.50 -63.72
CA THR A 163 49.79 -6.75 -62.35
C THR A 163 50.87 -7.37 -61.48
N GLY A 164 51.91 -7.95 -62.08
CA GLY A 164 52.88 -8.77 -61.37
C GLY A 164 52.35 -10.16 -60.99
N GLY A 165 51.22 -10.59 -61.56
CA GLY A 165 50.62 -11.91 -61.33
C GLY A 165 51.48 -13.04 -61.89
N LEU A 166 52.12 -13.80 -61.02
CA LEU A 166 52.92 -14.96 -61.33
C LEU A 166 52.02 -16.21 -61.38
N ALA A 167 52.03 -16.89 -62.53
CA ALA A 167 51.23 -18.08 -62.80
C ALA A 167 52.09 -19.19 -63.42
N LEU A 168 51.56 -20.40 -63.49
CA LEU A 168 52.16 -21.46 -64.31
C LEU A 168 51.74 -21.32 -65.77
N THR A 169 52.62 -21.72 -66.68
CA THR A 169 52.23 -21.99 -68.07
C THR A 169 51.57 -23.37 -68.17
N GLU A 170 50.99 -23.70 -69.32
CA GLU A 170 50.54 -25.06 -69.67
C GLU A 170 51.62 -26.14 -69.44
N LYS A 171 52.88 -25.83 -69.79
CA LYS A 171 54.02 -26.73 -69.54
C LYS A 171 54.38 -26.78 -68.06
N GLY A 172 54.24 -25.65 -67.37
CA GLY A 172 54.38 -25.54 -65.92
C GLY A 172 53.44 -26.48 -65.19
N SER A 173 52.14 -26.31 -65.43
CA SER A 173 51.07 -27.10 -64.82
C SER A 173 51.24 -28.60 -65.02
N SER A 174 51.52 -29.04 -66.25
CA SER A 174 51.70 -30.46 -66.58
C SER A 174 53.06 -31.05 -66.17
N GLY A 175 54.11 -30.22 -66.02
CA GLY A 175 55.47 -30.65 -65.70
C GLY A 175 55.88 -30.46 -64.24
N LEU A 176 55.06 -29.82 -63.42
CA LEU A 176 55.40 -29.53 -62.02
C LEU A 176 55.33 -30.81 -61.18
N ASP A 177 56.47 -31.40 -60.85
CA ASP A 177 56.57 -32.63 -60.06
C ASP A 177 57.66 -32.50 -58.98
N PRO A 178 57.30 -32.52 -57.67
CA PRO A 178 58.23 -32.38 -56.56
C PRO A 178 59.25 -33.51 -56.48
N THR A 179 58.96 -34.67 -57.08
CA THR A 179 59.89 -35.80 -57.14
C THR A 179 61.00 -35.59 -58.17
N THR A 180 60.79 -34.70 -59.15
CA THR A 180 61.78 -34.35 -60.18
C THR A 180 62.51 -33.06 -59.87
N VAL A 181 61.78 -31.99 -59.53
CA VAL A 181 62.30 -30.69 -59.13
C VAL A 181 61.45 -30.17 -57.98
N SER A 182 62.03 -30.15 -56.78
CA SER A 182 61.36 -29.69 -55.56
C SER A 182 61.51 -28.19 -55.29
N HIS A 183 62.28 -27.47 -56.10
CA HIS A 183 62.53 -26.05 -55.89
C HIS A 183 62.86 -25.33 -57.21
N TYR A 184 62.24 -24.18 -57.44
CA TYR A 184 62.56 -23.24 -58.52
C TYR A 184 63.00 -21.91 -57.94
N GLN A 185 63.89 -21.22 -58.64
CA GLN A 185 64.27 -19.85 -58.37
C GLN A 185 64.10 -19.04 -59.65
N LEU A 186 63.27 -18.00 -59.58
CA LEU A 186 63.00 -17.06 -60.66
C LEU A 186 63.75 -15.75 -60.38
N LEU A 187 64.45 -15.25 -61.39
CA LEU A 187 64.94 -13.87 -61.40
C LEU A 187 63.93 -13.03 -62.17
N VAL A 188 63.29 -12.10 -61.48
CA VAL A 188 62.24 -11.25 -62.02
C VAL A 188 62.75 -9.81 -62.11
N GLN A 189 62.40 -9.12 -63.19
CA GLN A 189 62.66 -7.71 -63.40
C GLN A 189 61.36 -6.93 -63.41
N VAL A 190 61.37 -5.74 -62.83
CA VAL A 190 60.36 -4.71 -63.07
C VAL A 190 61.02 -3.49 -63.68
N LYS A 191 60.28 -2.79 -64.54
CA LYS A 191 60.76 -1.68 -65.35
C LYS A 191 59.69 -0.60 -65.47
N ASP A 192 60.06 0.68 -65.44
CA ASP A 192 59.19 1.82 -65.73
C ASP A 192 59.10 2.11 -67.25
N LEU A 193 58.38 3.16 -67.65
CA LEU A 193 58.16 3.54 -69.06
C LEU A 193 57.53 2.43 -69.92
N GLY A 194 56.80 1.51 -69.28
CA GLY A 194 56.30 0.32 -69.95
C GLY A 194 57.43 -0.53 -70.55
N ASP A 195 57.37 -0.77 -71.87
CA ASP A 195 58.38 -1.58 -72.58
C ASP A 195 59.47 -0.73 -73.25
N GLN A 196 59.47 0.59 -73.05
CA GLN A 196 60.40 1.50 -73.73
C GLN A 196 61.85 1.28 -73.30
N ALA A 197 62.79 1.24 -74.25
CA ALA A 197 64.20 0.90 -73.98
C ALA A 197 64.91 1.83 -72.95
N SER A 198 64.40 3.05 -72.76
CA SER A 198 64.95 4.06 -71.85
C SER A 198 64.58 3.89 -70.39
N GLY A 199 63.65 2.99 -70.05
CA GLY A 199 63.17 2.85 -68.67
C GLY A 199 64.20 2.30 -67.68
N HIS A 200 64.14 2.75 -66.43
CA HIS A 200 64.89 2.19 -65.31
C HIS A 200 64.34 0.82 -64.92
N ARG A 201 65.21 0.00 -64.32
CA ARG A 201 64.91 -1.41 -64.06
C ARG A 201 65.52 -1.88 -62.76
N THR A 202 64.79 -2.71 -62.02
CA THR A 202 65.29 -3.41 -60.83
C THR A 202 64.98 -4.90 -60.91
N MET A 203 65.60 -5.70 -60.04
CA MET A 203 65.44 -7.16 -60.02
C MET A 203 65.16 -7.69 -58.63
N ALA A 204 64.35 -8.74 -58.54
CA ALA A 204 64.09 -9.51 -57.32
C ALA A 204 64.13 -11.02 -57.60
N THR A 205 64.34 -11.79 -56.54
CA THR A 205 64.39 -13.25 -56.61
C THR A 205 63.12 -13.85 -56.03
N VAL A 206 62.50 -14.82 -56.72
CA VAL A 206 61.36 -15.58 -56.22
C VAL A 206 61.75 -17.04 -56.08
N ASN A 207 61.81 -17.54 -54.85
CA ASN A 207 62.06 -18.94 -54.55
C ASN A 207 60.74 -19.68 -54.40
N ILE A 208 60.56 -20.78 -55.10
CA ILE A 208 59.31 -21.53 -55.17
C ILE A 208 59.60 -22.98 -54.77
N ALA A 209 59.09 -23.41 -53.62
CA ALA A 209 59.15 -24.81 -53.20
C ALA A 209 58.01 -25.61 -53.86
N VAL A 210 58.30 -26.80 -54.37
CA VAL A 210 57.29 -27.68 -54.99
C VAL A 210 56.93 -28.81 -54.04
N VAL A 211 55.64 -29.01 -53.79
CA VAL A 211 55.08 -30.06 -52.91
C VAL A 211 54.08 -30.95 -53.65
N ALA A 212 53.69 -32.09 -53.06
CA ALA A 212 52.64 -32.95 -53.62
C ALA A 212 51.25 -32.24 -53.57
N ASN A 213 50.28 -32.70 -54.38
CA ASN A 213 48.93 -32.12 -54.45
C ASN A 213 48.32 -31.96 -53.04
N THR A 214 48.03 -30.72 -52.66
CA THR A 214 47.41 -30.39 -51.37
C THR A 214 46.54 -29.15 -51.52
N TRP A 215 45.70 -28.90 -50.52
CA TRP A 215 44.92 -27.67 -50.40
C TRP A 215 45.85 -26.50 -50.06
N LEU A 216 45.61 -25.32 -50.64
CA LEU A 216 46.31 -24.12 -50.19
C LEU A 216 45.83 -23.74 -48.77
N PRO A 217 46.74 -23.25 -47.89
CA PRO A 217 46.38 -22.82 -46.54
C PRO A 217 45.28 -21.76 -46.58
N HIS A 218 44.34 -21.83 -45.64
CA HIS A 218 43.25 -20.88 -45.53
C HIS A 218 43.12 -20.36 -44.11
N ASP A 219 42.95 -19.05 -43.98
CA ASP A 219 42.69 -18.40 -42.68
C ASP A 219 41.26 -18.68 -42.21
N SER A 220 41.01 -18.48 -40.91
CA SER A 220 39.65 -18.53 -40.36
C SER A 220 38.79 -17.41 -40.97
N ILE A 221 37.56 -17.77 -41.34
CA ILE A 221 36.65 -16.87 -42.04
C ILE A 221 35.70 -16.26 -41.02
N HIS A 222 35.57 -14.94 -41.03
CA HIS A 222 34.64 -14.19 -40.20
C HIS A 222 33.65 -13.45 -41.11
N LEU A 223 32.36 -13.71 -40.93
CA LEU A 223 31.28 -13.12 -41.73
C LEU A 223 30.27 -12.47 -40.80
N ALA A 224 29.95 -11.20 -41.01
CA ALA A 224 28.82 -10.57 -40.34
C ALA A 224 27.53 -11.32 -40.69
N GLU A 225 26.65 -11.47 -39.71
CA GLU A 225 25.28 -11.82 -39.99
C GLU A 225 24.58 -10.72 -40.80
N ASN A 226 23.40 -11.04 -41.37
CA ASN A 226 22.65 -10.10 -42.21
C ASN A 226 23.39 -9.57 -43.47
N LEU A 227 24.53 -10.19 -43.84
CA LEU A 227 25.25 -9.87 -45.08
C LEU A 227 24.39 -10.16 -46.33
N GLN A 228 24.02 -9.11 -47.06
CA GLN A 228 23.20 -9.20 -48.28
C GLN A 228 23.96 -9.67 -49.53
N ASN A 229 25.28 -9.90 -49.43
CA ASN A 229 26.13 -10.33 -50.53
C ASN A 229 25.98 -11.83 -50.80
N LEU A 230 24.82 -12.20 -51.33
CA LEU A 230 24.50 -13.57 -51.72
C LEU A 230 25.17 -13.95 -53.05
N CYS A 231 25.17 -15.26 -53.36
CA CYS A 231 25.64 -15.81 -54.63
C CYS A 231 25.08 -15.00 -55.82
N PRO A 232 25.92 -14.61 -56.80
CA PRO A 232 27.23 -15.19 -57.13
C PRO A 232 28.43 -14.54 -56.41
N SER A 233 28.23 -13.55 -55.56
CA SER A 233 29.33 -12.90 -54.82
C SER A 233 29.93 -13.89 -53.83
N SER A 234 31.21 -14.25 -54.02
CA SER A 234 31.94 -15.12 -53.10
C SER A 234 32.56 -14.33 -51.96
N PHE A 235 32.51 -14.91 -50.76
CA PHE A 235 33.22 -14.38 -49.60
C PHE A 235 34.59 -15.04 -49.44
N THR A 236 34.79 -16.20 -50.07
CA THR A 236 36.09 -16.87 -50.11
C THR A 236 36.27 -17.71 -51.37
N HIS A 237 37.51 -18.06 -51.66
CA HIS A 237 37.91 -18.93 -52.75
C HIS A 237 38.82 -20.04 -52.21
N VAL A 238 38.52 -21.28 -52.62
CA VAL A 238 39.35 -22.45 -52.35
C VAL A 238 39.92 -22.97 -53.66
N HIS A 239 41.15 -23.44 -53.58
CA HIS A 239 41.85 -23.92 -54.76
C HIS A 239 42.51 -25.26 -54.48
N TRP A 240 42.11 -26.25 -55.27
CA TRP A 240 42.81 -27.50 -55.42
C TRP A 240 43.80 -27.36 -56.56
N SER A 241 45.04 -27.78 -56.29
CA SER A 241 46.10 -27.62 -57.28
C SER A 241 45.91 -28.49 -58.51
N GLY A 242 45.45 -29.75 -58.43
CA GLY A 242 45.36 -30.65 -59.58
C GLY A 242 44.28 -30.33 -60.62
N GLY A 243 44.53 -30.70 -61.89
CA GLY A 243 43.56 -30.57 -62.99
C GLY A 243 42.42 -31.61 -62.96
N GLY A 244 41.30 -31.30 -63.62
CA GLY A 244 40.12 -32.18 -63.68
C GLY A 244 39.47 -32.38 -62.31
N VAL A 245 39.31 -31.28 -61.57
CA VAL A 245 38.70 -31.24 -60.24
C VAL A 245 37.26 -30.75 -60.29
N GLU A 246 36.39 -31.44 -59.57
CA GLU A 246 35.04 -31.01 -59.24
C GLU A 246 35.00 -30.74 -57.73
N TYR A 247 34.61 -29.51 -57.35
CA TYR A 247 34.47 -29.14 -55.95
C TYR A 247 33.10 -29.55 -55.43
N HIS A 248 33.10 -30.21 -54.28
CA HIS A 248 31.88 -30.52 -53.53
C HIS A 248 32.03 -29.94 -52.13
N LEU A 249 30.98 -29.30 -51.61
CA LEU A 249 30.97 -28.68 -50.30
C LEU A 249 29.86 -29.29 -49.45
N GLU A 250 30.18 -29.65 -48.22
CA GLU A 250 29.20 -29.99 -47.19
C GLU A 250 29.45 -29.10 -45.97
N SER A 251 28.35 -28.63 -45.38
CA SER A 251 28.37 -27.80 -44.17
C SER A 251 27.86 -28.61 -42.99
N GLN A 252 28.52 -28.45 -41.84
CA GLN A 252 28.05 -28.95 -40.55
C GLN A 252 27.97 -27.80 -39.53
N PRO A 253 26.78 -27.45 -39.02
CA PRO A 253 25.46 -27.97 -39.42
C PRO A 253 25.08 -27.59 -40.87
N PRO A 254 24.00 -28.17 -41.44
CA PRO A 254 23.53 -27.77 -42.77
C PRO A 254 23.32 -26.26 -42.84
N GLY A 255 24.03 -25.60 -43.75
CA GLY A 255 24.05 -24.14 -43.87
C GLY A 255 23.92 -23.71 -45.33
N PRO A 256 23.64 -22.41 -45.57
CA PRO A 256 23.33 -21.89 -46.90
C PRO A 256 24.59 -21.62 -47.74
N PHE A 257 25.52 -22.58 -47.82
CA PHE A 257 26.80 -22.42 -48.52
C PHE A 257 26.84 -23.21 -49.81
N LYS A 258 27.42 -22.61 -50.85
CA LYS A 258 27.64 -23.27 -52.14
C LYS A 258 29.03 -22.99 -52.67
N VAL A 259 29.66 -24.00 -53.26
CA VAL A 259 30.89 -23.87 -54.04
C VAL A 259 30.58 -23.99 -55.54
N ASN A 260 31.25 -23.21 -56.37
CA ASN A 260 31.13 -23.30 -57.83
C ASN A 260 32.30 -24.11 -58.45
N GLU A 261 32.30 -24.28 -59.77
CA GLU A 261 33.33 -25.07 -60.49
C GLU A 261 34.73 -24.46 -60.36
N GLU A 262 34.83 -23.14 -60.20
CA GLU A 262 36.10 -22.43 -60.00
C GLU A 262 36.60 -22.45 -58.55
N GLY A 263 35.84 -22.99 -57.60
CA GLY A 263 36.20 -23.04 -56.18
C GLY A 263 35.79 -21.79 -55.38
N ASN A 264 34.98 -20.90 -55.95
CA ASN A 264 34.39 -19.78 -55.22
C ASN A 264 33.26 -20.27 -54.30
N ILE A 265 33.32 -19.88 -53.02
CA ILE A 265 32.30 -20.19 -52.03
C ILE A 265 31.47 -18.95 -51.74
N CYS A 266 30.15 -19.08 -51.83
CA CYS A 266 29.19 -18.01 -51.62
C CYS A 266 28.03 -18.47 -50.71
N MET A 267 27.29 -17.49 -50.17
CA MET A 267 26.11 -17.72 -49.35
C MET A 267 24.84 -17.65 -50.22
N THR A 268 23.91 -18.57 -50.03
CA THR A 268 22.62 -18.59 -50.75
C THR A 268 21.49 -17.90 -49.97
N GLN A 269 21.68 -17.72 -48.67
CA GLN A 269 20.74 -17.07 -47.75
C GLN A 269 21.55 -16.27 -46.73
N GLU A 270 20.90 -15.30 -46.09
CA GLU A 270 21.47 -14.53 -44.98
C GLU A 270 21.78 -15.46 -43.81
N LEU A 271 22.84 -15.14 -43.08
CA LEU A 271 23.22 -15.82 -41.84
C LEU A 271 22.55 -15.11 -40.67
N ASP A 272 22.23 -15.89 -39.65
CA ASP A 272 21.63 -15.48 -38.37
C ASP A 272 22.48 -16.16 -37.28
N ARG A 273 23.18 -15.35 -36.49
CA ARG A 273 24.12 -15.81 -35.47
C ARG A 273 23.37 -16.41 -34.29
N GLU A 274 22.26 -15.82 -33.87
CA GLU A 274 21.40 -16.28 -32.78
C GLU A 274 20.88 -17.69 -33.05
N MET A 275 20.67 -18.04 -34.32
CA MET A 275 20.37 -19.40 -34.73
C MET A 275 21.61 -20.28 -34.81
N GLN A 276 22.70 -19.79 -35.41
CA GLN A 276 23.94 -20.56 -35.58
C GLN A 276 25.19 -19.68 -35.78
N ASP A 277 26.02 -19.60 -34.74
CA ASP A 277 27.24 -18.78 -34.67
C ASP A 277 28.46 -19.33 -35.44
N LYS A 278 28.41 -20.60 -35.83
CA LYS A 278 29.57 -21.31 -36.37
C LYS A 278 29.22 -22.40 -37.36
N TYR A 279 29.97 -22.48 -38.45
CA TYR A 279 29.87 -23.54 -39.44
C TYR A 279 31.23 -24.18 -39.74
N LEU A 280 31.21 -25.49 -39.95
CA LEU A 280 32.35 -26.26 -40.44
C LEU A 280 32.08 -26.68 -41.89
N LEU A 281 32.79 -26.07 -42.84
CA LEU A 281 32.65 -26.40 -44.26
C LEU A 281 33.73 -27.41 -44.64
N SER A 282 33.30 -28.60 -45.05
CA SER A 282 34.18 -29.62 -45.63
C SER A 282 34.11 -29.50 -47.14
N VAL A 283 35.22 -29.12 -47.77
CA VAL A 283 35.32 -29.03 -49.23
C VAL A 283 36.14 -30.22 -49.74
N TRP A 284 35.58 -30.99 -50.66
CA TRP A 284 36.29 -32.06 -51.36
C TRP A 284 36.70 -31.63 -52.76
N ALA A 285 37.91 -31.99 -53.12
CA ALA A 285 38.39 -32.00 -54.50
C ALA A 285 38.18 -33.41 -55.05
N ARG A 286 37.27 -33.58 -56.00
CA ARG A 286 36.94 -34.88 -56.62
C ARG A 286 37.34 -34.91 -58.07
N ASN A 287 37.59 -36.08 -58.63
CA ASN A 287 37.74 -36.25 -60.07
C ASN A 287 36.35 -36.33 -60.76
N VAL A 288 36.33 -36.37 -62.08
CA VAL A 288 35.10 -36.52 -62.91
C VAL A 288 34.31 -37.82 -62.65
N GLU A 289 34.91 -38.79 -61.96
CA GLU A 289 34.26 -40.05 -61.56
C GLU A 289 33.74 -40.00 -60.11
N GLY A 290 33.89 -38.87 -59.41
CA GLY A 290 33.44 -38.63 -58.04
C GLY A 290 34.40 -39.13 -56.95
N LEU A 291 35.60 -39.60 -57.29
CA LEU A 291 36.61 -40.04 -56.33
C LEU A 291 37.38 -38.84 -55.78
N ALA A 292 37.48 -38.74 -54.45
CA ALA A 292 38.23 -37.68 -53.78
C ALA A 292 39.75 -37.84 -54.00
N TYR A 293 40.42 -36.75 -54.37
CA TYR A 293 41.88 -36.72 -54.50
C TYR A 293 42.59 -36.71 -53.14
N SER A 294 41.93 -36.24 -52.09
CA SER A 294 42.46 -36.11 -50.72
C SER A 294 41.34 -36.07 -49.69
N ASP A 295 41.72 -36.03 -48.42
CA ASP A 295 40.82 -35.64 -47.33
C ASP A 295 40.29 -34.21 -47.55
N PRO A 296 39.07 -33.88 -47.09
CA PRO A 296 38.48 -32.57 -47.34
C PRO A 296 39.24 -31.44 -46.66
N LEU A 297 39.26 -30.26 -47.30
CA LEU A 297 39.65 -29.02 -46.64
C LEU A 297 38.53 -28.62 -45.68
N VAL A 298 38.89 -28.44 -44.42
CA VAL A 298 37.95 -28.06 -43.37
C VAL A 298 38.11 -26.57 -43.09
N LEU A 299 37.15 -25.76 -43.52
CA LEU A 299 37.07 -24.34 -43.22
C LEU A 299 36.18 -24.11 -42.02
N THR A 300 36.61 -23.24 -41.11
CA THR A 300 35.76 -22.77 -40.00
C THR A 300 35.27 -21.37 -40.34
N VAL A 301 33.95 -21.22 -40.40
CA VAL A 301 33.27 -19.93 -40.58
C VAL A 301 32.70 -19.52 -39.23
N PHE A 302 33.12 -18.36 -38.73
CA PHE A 302 32.54 -17.70 -37.57
C PHE A 302 31.59 -16.62 -38.06
N VAL A 303 30.35 -16.64 -37.57
CA VAL A 303 29.39 -15.58 -37.81
C VAL A 303 29.65 -14.50 -36.75
N THR A 304 29.93 -13.28 -37.18
CA THR A 304 30.13 -12.14 -36.28
C THR A 304 28.81 -11.46 -36.02
N ASP A 305 28.64 -11.09 -34.76
CA ASP A 305 27.46 -10.46 -34.19
C ASP A 305 27.20 -9.06 -34.75
N GLU A 306 25.95 -8.78 -35.10
CA GLU A 306 25.45 -7.45 -35.45
C GLU A 306 24.31 -7.07 -34.48
N ASN A 307 24.14 -5.78 -34.20
CA ASN A 307 23.17 -5.30 -33.20
C ASN A 307 21.73 -5.27 -33.77
N ASP A 308 21.12 -6.43 -33.98
CA ASP A 308 19.81 -6.57 -34.65
C ASP A 308 18.68 -7.06 -33.75
N ASN A 309 18.97 -7.51 -32.53
CA ASN A 309 17.96 -7.80 -31.52
C ASN A 309 17.87 -6.67 -30.49
N PRO A 310 16.69 -6.06 -30.27
CA PRO A 310 16.54 -5.11 -29.18
C PRO A 310 16.45 -5.83 -27.83
N PRO A 311 16.87 -5.17 -26.72
CA PRO A 311 16.67 -5.70 -25.38
C PRO A 311 15.19 -5.98 -25.15
N ASN A 312 14.85 -7.13 -24.57
CA ASN A 312 13.48 -7.49 -24.23
C ASN A 312 13.23 -7.29 -22.73
N CYS A 313 12.68 -6.13 -22.35
CA CYS A 313 12.21 -5.89 -20.98
C CYS A 313 10.72 -6.21 -20.85
N LEU A 314 10.39 -7.23 -20.06
CA LEU A 314 9.00 -7.62 -19.80
C LEU A 314 8.46 -6.92 -18.54
N PRO A 315 7.16 -6.54 -18.53
CA PRO A 315 6.51 -6.05 -17.31
C PRO A 315 6.43 -7.17 -16.26
N ALA A 316 6.48 -6.80 -14.98
CA ALA A 316 6.35 -7.76 -13.89
C ALA A 316 4.92 -8.33 -13.82
N ASP A 317 4.78 -9.65 -13.64
CA ASP A 317 3.47 -10.33 -13.53
C ASP A 317 2.63 -9.88 -12.32
N SER A 318 3.30 -9.38 -11.26
CA SER A 318 2.67 -8.88 -10.04
C SER A 318 3.36 -7.61 -9.54
N PRO A 319 2.62 -6.69 -8.89
CA PRO A 319 3.22 -5.51 -8.29
C PRO A 319 4.25 -5.92 -7.22
N SER A 320 5.39 -5.24 -7.22
CA SER A 320 6.40 -5.38 -6.15
C SER A 320 5.93 -4.62 -4.90
N GLU A 321 6.31 -5.08 -3.72
CA GLU A 321 5.84 -4.50 -2.45
C GLU A 321 6.99 -3.86 -1.67
N VAL A 322 6.73 -2.70 -1.06
CA VAL A 322 7.70 -1.97 -0.23
C VAL A 322 6.99 -1.36 0.97
N LEU A 323 7.62 -1.32 2.14
CA LEU A 323 7.03 -0.70 3.34
C LEU A 323 7.22 0.83 3.31
N GLU A 324 6.25 1.61 3.80
CA GLU A 324 6.28 3.08 3.70
C GLU A 324 7.45 3.76 4.44
N LEU A 325 7.99 3.11 5.49
CA LEU A 325 9.17 3.58 6.23
C LEU A 325 10.49 2.94 5.75
N SER A 326 10.52 2.40 4.54
CA SER A 326 11.74 1.80 3.98
C SER A 326 12.83 2.86 3.81
N PRO A 327 14.09 2.57 4.21
CA PRO A 327 15.17 3.52 4.10
C PRO A 327 15.58 3.75 2.64
N SER A 328 16.12 4.94 2.36
CA SER A 328 16.73 5.25 1.07
C SER A 328 17.85 4.24 0.75
N GLY A 329 17.88 3.75 -0.49
CA GLY A 329 18.79 2.70 -0.97
C GLY A 329 18.30 1.27 -0.76
N MET A 330 17.13 1.04 -0.14
CA MET A 330 16.53 -0.30 -0.07
C MET A 330 16.13 -0.78 -1.46
N GLU A 331 16.58 -1.97 -1.86
CA GLU A 331 16.19 -2.63 -3.12
C GLU A 331 14.77 -3.20 -2.98
N VAL A 332 13.87 -2.77 -3.86
CA VAL A 332 12.47 -3.22 -3.92
C VAL A 332 12.34 -4.42 -4.84
N THR A 333 12.94 -4.33 -6.02
CA THR A 333 12.91 -5.38 -7.04
C THR A 333 14.07 -5.19 -8.01
N ARG A 334 14.30 -6.17 -8.87
CA ARG A 334 15.36 -6.14 -9.88
C ARG A 334 14.77 -6.47 -11.25
N LEU A 335 14.96 -5.55 -12.19
CA LEU A 335 14.53 -5.73 -13.56
C LEU A 335 15.50 -6.64 -14.30
N GLN A 336 14.95 -7.43 -15.21
CA GLN A 336 15.72 -8.31 -16.07
C GLN A 336 15.21 -8.17 -17.50
N ALA A 337 15.96 -7.39 -18.28
CA ALA A 337 15.87 -7.38 -19.72
C ALA A 337 16.89 -8.38 -20.29
N THR A 338 16.50 -9.09 -21.34
CA THR A 338 17.37 -10.02 -22.06
C THR A 338 17.58 -9.55 -23.48
N ASP A 339 18.81 -9.53 -23.93
CA ASP A 339 19.16 -9.33 -25.33
C ASP A 339 19.56 -10.68 -25.95
N ALA A 340 19.23 -10.89 -27.23
CA ALA A 340 19.53 -12.13 -27.93
C ALA A 340 20.90 -12.12 -28.62
N ASP A 341 21.46 -10.93 -28.86
CA ASP A 341 22.79 -10.73 -29.46
C ASP A 341 23.91 -11.41 -28.62
N ASP A 342 25.15 -11.42 -29.11
CA ASP A 342 26.27 -12.07 -28.43
C ASP A 342 26.47 -11.53 -26.99
N PRO A 343 26.33 -12.36 -25.94
CA PRO A 343 26.49 -11.92 -24.56
C PRO A 343 27.91 -11.44 -24.22
N THR A 344 28.88 -11.67 -25.10
CA THR A 344 30.26 -11.17 -24.97
C THR A 344 30.51 -9.88 -25.74
N SER A 345 29.59 -9.46 -26.61
CA SER A 345 29.67 -8.21 -27.36
C SER A 345 29.00 -7.06 -26.60
N PRO A 346 29.29 -5.80 -26.97
CA PRO A 346 28.52 -4.65 -26.50
C PRO A 346 27.05 -4.67 -26.93
N ASN A 347 26.70 -5.41 -27.99
CA ASN A 347 25.36 -5.44 -28.57
C ASN A 347 24.35 -6.08 -27.59
N ALA A 348 24.78 -7.05 -26.78
CA ALA A 348 23.92 -7.60 -25.72
C ALA A 348 24.06 -6.89 -24.36
N HIS A 349 24.86 -5.81 -24.26
CA HIS A 349 25.12 -5.16 -22.97
C HIS A 349 24.03 -4.14 -22.61
N VAL A 350 23.03 -4.63 -21.88
CA VAL A 350 21.84 -3.86 -21.51
C VAL A 350 22.06 -3.00 -20.25
N VAL A 351 21.63 -1.74 -20.31
CA VAL A 351 21.56 -0.80 -19.19
C VAL A 351 20.15 -0.23 -19.03
N TYR A 352 19.84 0.30 -17.85
CA TYR A 352 18.51 0.72 -17.46
C TYR A 352 18.44 2.21 -17.14
N LYS A 353 17.28 2.81 -17.43
CA LYS A 353 17.01 4.21 -17.10
C LYS A 353 15.54 4.42 -16.77
N LEU A 354 15.27 5.02 -15.60
CA LEU A 354 13.93 5.46 -15.25
C LEU A 354 13.53 6.67 -16.11
N LEU A 355 12.45 6.53 -16.88
CA LEU A 355 11.92 7.59 -17.75
C LEU A 355 10.87 8.42 -17.02
N SER A 356 9.94 7.76 -16.32
CA SER A 356 8.86 8.43 -15.60
C SER A 356 8.33 7.58 -14.44
N GLN A 357 7.69 8.26 -13.49
CA GLN A 357 7.01 7.67 -12.34
C GLN A 357 5.65 8.35 -12.17
N GLU A 358 4.59 7.57 -11.95
CA GLU A 358 3.27 8.05 -11.52
C GLU A 358 2.86 7.39 -10.20
N PRO A 359 2.46 8.13 -9.15
CA PRO A 359 2.45 9.59 -9.07
C PRO A 359 3.87 10.19 -9.04
N ALA A 360 3.99 11.41 -9.57
CA ALA A 360 5.23 12.18 -9.44
C ALA A 360 5.45 12.56 -7.97
N GLY A 361 6.66 12.32 -7.45
CA GLY A 361 7.03 12.70 -6.09
C GLY A 361 7.18 14.21 -5.94
N SER A 362 7.20 14.68 -4.69
CA SER A 362 7.23 16.11 -4.37
C SER A 362 8.58 16.79 -4.67
N GLU A 363 9.69 16.05 -4.60
CA GLU A 363 11.04 16.52 -4.95
C GLU A 363 11.71 15.71 -6.10
N GLY A 364 10.91 15.01 -6.91
CA GLY A 364 11.41 14.17 -8.01
C GLY A 364 10.80 12.78 -8.01
N PHE A 365 11.59 11.77 -8.39
CA PHE A 365 11.16 10.37 -8.33
C PHE A 365 11.39 9.80 -6.94
N SER A 366 10.42 9.05 -6.45
CA SER A 366 10.48 8.34 -5.16
C SER A 366 11.32 7.08 -5.26
N PHE A 367 11.50 6.57 -6.48
CA PHE A 367 12.33 5.43 -6.80
C PHE A 367 13.43 5.80 -7.79
N THR A 368 14.54 5.07 -7.72
CA THR A 368 15.66 5.13 -8.64
C THR A 368 15.89 3.74 -9.22
N VAL A 369 16.43 3.66 -10.43
CA VAL A 369 16.85 2.40 -11.05
C VAL A 369 18.35 2.45 -11.26
N ASP A 370 19.04 1.44 -10.75
CA ASP A 370 20.47 1.26 -10.96
C ASP A 370 20.77 1.02 -12.45
N HIS A 371 21.72 1.78 -12.99
CA HIS A 371 22.00 1.84 -14.42
C HIS A 371 22.44 0.49 -14.99
N ASP A 372 23.29 -0.25 -14.28
CA ASP A 372 23.91 -1.47 -14.81
C ASP A 372 23.16 -2.73 -14.40
N THR A 373 22.56 -2.71 -13.20
CA THR A 373 22.02 -3.94 -12.59
C THR A 373 20.49 -4.02 -12.60
N GLY A 374 19.81 -2.95 -13.02
CA GLY A 374 18.34 -2.88 -13.07
C GLY A 374 17.67 -2.92 -11.69
N ALA A 375 18.42 -2.73 -10.61
CA ALA A 375 17.89 -2.70 -9.24
C ALA A 375 17.05 -1.45 -9.02
N VAL A 376 15.76 -1.63 -8.71
CA VAL A 376 14.86 -0.54 -8.35
C VAL A 376 14.99 -0.30 -6.84
N MET A 377 15.40 0.90 -6.46
CA MET A 377 15.67 1.27 -5.06
C MET A 377 14.84 2.46 -4.62
N VAL A 378 14.54 2.51 -3.32
CA VAL A 378 13.88 3.67 -2.69
C VAL A 378 14.81 4.88 -2.72
N GLN A 379 14.37 6.00 -3.29
CA GLN A 379 15.07 7.28 -3.25
C GLN A 379 14.57 8.14 -2.08
N ASP A 380 13.26 8.34 -2.05
CA ASP A 380 12.54 9.21 -1.12
C ASP A 380 11.91 8.35 -0.03
N THR A 381 12.20 8.67 1.23
CA THR A 381 11.67 7.95 2.40
C THR A 381 10.28 8.45 2.83
N SER A 382 9.66 9.36 2.07
CA SER A 382 8.31 9.88 2.33
C SER A 382 7.22 9.14 1.52
N LEU A 383 7.41 7.82 1.36
CA LEU A 383 6.38 6.93 0.81
C LEU A 383 5.16 6.92 1.73
N ARG A 384 3.97 6.67 1.17
CA ARG A 384 2.72 6.59 1.93
C ARG A 384 2.03 5.27 1.68
N ALA A 385 1.57 4.61 2.73
CA ALA A 385 0.82 3.37 2.65
C ALA A 385 -0.39 3.47 1.71
N GLY A 386 -0.63 2.38 0.97
CA GLY A 386 -1.73 2.28 0.01
C GLY A 386 -1.49 2.97 -1.34
N GLU A 387 -0.42 3.74 -1.51
CA GLU A 387 -0.05 4.30 -2.81
C GLU A 387 0.48 3.22 -3.77
N LEU A 388 0.17 3.40 -5.05
CA LEU A 388 0.65 2.58 -6.16
C LEU A 388 1.49 3.45 -7.08
N TYR A 389 2.75 3.05 -7.26
CA TYR A 389 3.70 3.72 -8.13
C TYR A 389 3.90 2.92 -9.41
N GLN A 390 3.66 3.55 -10.56
CA GLN A 390 3.93 3.02 -11.89
C GLN A 390 5.20 3.65 -12.44
N LEU A 391 6.23 2.83 -12.65
CA LEU A 391 7.51 3.24 -13.19
C LEU A 391 7.60 2.81 -14.65
N LEU A 392 7.95 3.73 -15.54
CA LEU A 392 8.32 3.42 -16.92
C LEU A 392 9.84 3.39 -17.03
N VAL A 393 10.39 2.21 -17.28
CA VAL A 393 11.84 2.00 -17.37
C VAL A 393 12.24 1.66 -18.80
N LEU A 394 13.30 2.32 -19.27
CA LEU A 394 13.98 2.03 -20.53
C LEU A 394 15.07 0.99 -20.26
N ALA A 395 15.13 -0.05 -21.07
CA ALA A 395 16.27 -0.95 -21.23
C ALA A 395 16.91 -0.67 -22.60
N ALA A 396 18.21 -0.42 -22.64
CA ALA A 396 18.94 -0.09 -23.86
C ALA A 396 20.24 -0.89 -23.96
N ASP A 397 20.55 -1.41 -25.14
CA ASP A 397 21.80 -2.10 -25.45
C ASP A 397 22.99 -1.13 -25.59
N LEU A 398 24.16 -1.61 -26.02
CA LEU A 398 25.38 -0.82 -26.23
C LEU A 398 25.77 0.04 -25.02
N ALA A 399 25.41 -0.41 -23.81
CA ALA A 399 25.50 0.38 -22.58
C ALA A 399 24.84 1.77 -22.67
N GLY A 400 23.79 1.91 -23.47
CA GLY A 400 23.07 3.16 -23.72
C GLY A 400 23.77 4.08 -24.73
N GLY A 401 24.68 3.54 -25.54
CA GLY A 401 25.41 4.26 -26.58
C GLY A 401 24.54 4.76 -27.74
N GLU A 402 25.09 5.69 -28.54
CA GLU A 402 24.42 6.16 -29.75
C GLU A 402 24.34 5.04 -30.80
N GLY A 403 23.16 4.84 -31.40
CA GLY A 403 22.92 3.76 -32.37
C GLY A 403 22.37 2.47 -31.77
N GLY A 404 22.22 2.40 -30.45
CA GLY A 404 21.65 1.24 -29.76
C GLY A 404 20.14 1.08 -29.91
N LEU A 405 19.67 -0.16 -29.78
CA LEU A 405 18.26 -0.51 -29.70
C LEU A 405 17.79 -0.49 -28.25
N SER A 406 16.48 -0.34 -28.06
CA SER A 406 15.89 -0.24 -26.72
C SER A 406 14.46 -0.73 -26.67
N SER A 407 14.02 -1.13 -25.48
CA SER A 407 12.62 -1.37 -25.15
C SER A 407 12.24 -0.72 -23.82
N THR A 408 10.95 -0.70 -23.54
CA THR A 408 10.41 -0.16 -22.30
C THR A 408 9.53 -1.18 -21.59
N CYS A 409 9.55 -1.14 -20.26
CA CYS A 409 8.74 -1.97 -19.38
C CYS A 409 8.14 -1.15 -18.24
N GLU A 410 6.96 -1.56 -17.80
CA GLU A 410 6.24 -0.94 -16.68
C GLU A 410 6.42 -1.77 -15.41
N VAL A 411 6.76 -1.10 -14.32
CA VAL A 411 6.94 -1.70 -13.00
C VAL A 411 5.95 -1.06 -12.05
N THR A 412 5.07 -1.87 -11.46
CA THR A 412 4.15 -1.39 -10.42
C THR A 412 4.71 -1.70 -9.05
N ILE A 413 4.79 -0.70 -8.18
CA ILE A 413 5.21 -0.83 -6.78
C ILE A 413 4.03 -0.44 -5.89
N LYS A 414 3.68 -1.31 -4.95
CA LYS A 414 2.65 -1.09 -3.94
C LYS A 414 3.32 -0.79 -2.60
N VAL A 415 2.96 0.34 -2.01
CA VAL A 415 3.42 0.69 -0.66
C VAL A 415 2.52 0.03 0.37
N LEU A 416 3.12 -0.79 1.22
CA LEU A 416 2.49 -1.47 2.34
C LEU A 416 2.61 -0.61 3.61
N ASP A 417 1.55 -0.67 4.39
CA ASP A 417 1.42 -0.01 5.68
C ASP A 417 2.39 -0.60 6.71
N VAL A 418 2.85 0.24 7.63
CA VAL A 418 3.48 -0.19 8.88
C VAL A 418 2.78 0.46 10.05
N ASN A 419 2.81 -0.16 11.21
CA ASN A 419 2.20 0.38 12.42
C ASN A 419 3.03 1.55 12.98
N ASP A 420 2.94 2.73 12.38
CA ASP A 420 3.67 3.94 12.78
C ASP A 420 2.79 5.03 13.39
N HIS A 421 1.46 4.85 13.40
CA HIS A 421 0.54 5.71 14.13
C HIS A 421 0.05 5.05 15.43
N ALA A 422 0.13 5.79 16.53
CA ALA A 422 -0.44 5.34 17.80
C ALA A 422 -1.93 5.76 17.91
N PRO A 423 -2.78 5.01 18.65
CA PRO A 423 -4.17 5.35 18.83
C PRO A 423 -4.33 6.67 19.58
N VAL A 424 -5.19 7.54 19.07
CA VAL A 424 -5.47 8.85 19.65
C VAL A 424 -6.90 8.90 20.19
N PHE A 425 -7.05 9.25 21.47
CA PHE A 425 -8.39 9.49 22.05
C PHE A 425 -9.06 10.72 21.42
N THR A 426 -10.38 10.66 21.24
CA THR A 426 -11.16 11.79 20.72
C THR A 426 -11.25 12.96 21.70
N ALA A 427 -11.01 12.72 22.99
CA ALA A 427 -10.91 13.73 24.04
C ALA A 427 -9.85 13.34 25.07
N SER A 428 -9.13 14.32 25.62
CA SER A 428 -8.16 14.08 26.70
C SER A 428 -8.82 13.88 28.08
N GLN A 429 -10.08 14.30 28.24
CA GLN A 429 -10.87 14.16 29.46
C GLN A 429 -12.32 13.81 29.12
N TYR A 430 -12.90 12.87 29.87
CA TYR A 430 -14.31 12.49 29.81
C TYR A 430 -14.98 12.70 31.18
N GLY A 431 -16.14 13.35 31.20
CA GLY A 431 -16.89 13.65 32.42
C GLY A 431 -16.73 15.10 32.93
N PRO A 432 -17.06 15.38 34.21
CA PRO A 432 -17.38 14.41 35.26
C PRO A 432 -18.72 13.68 35.03
N VAL A 433 -18.75 12.39 35.37
CA VAL A 433 -19.96 11.56 35.40
C VAL A 433 -20.36 11.34 36.85
N SER A 434 -21.55 11.80 37.24
CA SER A 434 -22.11 11.58 38.58
C SER A 434 -22.86 10.24 38.64
N LEU A 435 -22.56 9.44 39.66
CA LEU A 435 -23.26 8.19 39.98
C LEU A 435 -23.61 8.15 41.47
N SER A 436 -24.84 7.79 41.79
CA SER A 436 -25.26 7.53 43.17
C SER A 436 -24.56 6.28 43.73
N GLU A 437 -24.22 6.25 45.02
CA GLU A 437 -23.54 5.09 45.62
C GLU A 437 -24.37 3.79 45.58
N ASP A 438 -25.70 3.92 45.49
CA ASP A 438 -26.64 2.80 45.36
C ASP A 438 -26.76 2.25 43.92
N THR A 439 -26.01 2.81 42.96
CA THR A 439 -25.95 2.34 41.57
C THR A 439 -25.56 0.86 41.49
N GLU A 440 -26.34 0.07 40.76
CA GLU A 440 -26.10 -1.36 40.63
C GLU A 440 -24.84 -1.67 39.77
N PRO A 441 -24.01 -2.65 40.17
CA PRO A 441 -22.96 -3.18 39.31
C PRO A 441 -23.52 -3.66 37.96
N GLY A 442 -22.79 -3.41 36.88
CA GLY A 442 -23.18 -3.63 35.49
C GLY A 442 -23.59 -2.34 34.76
N THR A 443 -23.87 -1.26 35.50
CA THR A 443 -24.22 0.05 34.93
C THR A 443 -23.06 0.61 34.09
N GLN A 444 -23.37 1.10 32.88
CA GLN A 444 -22.40 1.79 32.04
C GLN A 444 -22.18 3.22 32.54
N VAL A 445 -20.92 3.54 32.81
CA VAL A 445 -20.48 4.82 33.39
C VAL A 445 -20.17 5.82 32.28
N ALA A 446 -19.29 5.44 31.36
CA ALA A 446 -18.83 6.27 30.27
C ALA A 446 -18.43 5.41 29.06
N THR A 447 -18.30 6.04 27.91
CA THR A 447 -17.70 5.43 26.71
C THR A 447 -16.51 6.28 26.30
N VAL A 448 -15.34 5.67 26.16
CA VAL A 448 -14.15 6.30 25.60
C VAL A 448 -13.98 5.84 24.15
N THR A 449 -13.43 6.72 23.32
CA THR A 449 -13.21 6.43 21.89
C THR A 449 -11.79 6.82 21.53
N ALA A 450 -11.07 5.90 20.91
CA ALA A 450 -9.78 6.17 20.29
C ALA A 450 -9.82 5.77 18.81
N THR A 451 -9.04 6.48 18.00
CA THR A 451 -8.90 6.24 16.56
C THR A 451 -7.44 6.07 16.22
N ASP A 452 -7.15 5.12 15.35
CA ASP A 452 -5.82 4.92 14.78
C ASP A 452 -5.81 5.36 13.31
N ALA A 453 -4.69 5.90 12.85
CA ALA A 453 -4.54 6.47 11.51
C ALA A 453 -3.90 5.50 10.50
N ASP A 454 -3.41 4.35 10.95
CA ASP A 454 -2.89 3.30 10.08
C ASP A 454 -3.98 2.76 9.13
N LEU A 455 -3.58 2.28 7.95
CA LEU A 455 -4.51 1.81 6.92
C LEU A 455 -4.81 0.30 7.04
N ASP A 456 -3.86 -0.48 7.53
CA ASP A 456 -4.02 -1.92 7.72
C ASP A 456 -4.92 -2.18 8.94
N PRO A 457 -6.03 -2.92 8.77
CA PRO A 457 -6.89 -3.30 9.89
C PRO A 457 -6.17 -3.98 11.05
N GLU A 458 -5.06 -4.68 10.82
CA GLU A 458 -4.27 -5.32 11.88
C GLU A 458 -3.60 -4.30 12.81
N TYR A 459 -3.16 -3.16 12.27
CA TYR A 459 -2.48 -2.10 13.03
C TYR A 459 -3.45 -1.17 13.75
N THR A 460 -4.67 -1.03 13.22
CA THR A 460 -5.75 -0.23 13.86
C THR A 460 -6.44 -0.89 15.07
N LEU A 461 -6.06 -2.13 15.45
CA LEU A 461 -6.67 -2.81 16.60
C LEU A 461 -6.13 -2.27 17.92
N ILE A 462 -7.04 -1.77 18.77
CA ILE A 462 -6.71 -1.06 20.01
C ILE A 462 -7.01 -1.94 21.24
N ASP A 463 -6.03 -2.06 22.14
CA ASP A 463 -6.17 -2.59 23.49
C ASP A 463 -6.37 -1.44 24.49
N PHE A 464 -7.45 -1.52 25.28
CA PHE A 464 -7.80 -0.51 26.27
C PHE A 464 -7.57 -1.05 27.68
N SER A 465 -6.88 -0.27 28.52
CA SER A 465 -6.62 -0.65 29.92
C SER A 465 -6.75 0.53 30.88
N ILE A 466 -7.17 0.26 32.12
CA ILE A 466 -7.13 1.23 33.22
C ILE A 466 -5.75 1.11 33.85
N VAL A 467 -4.94 2.16 33.75
CA VAL A 467 -3.56 2.15 34.25
C VAL A 467 -3.42 2.81 35.62
N GLU A 468 -4.28 3.78 35.94
CA GLU A 468 -4.33 4.44 37.25
C GLU A 468 -5.77 4.80 37.63
N GLY A 469 -6.00 5.13 38.91
CA GLY A 469 -7.30 5.62 39.41
C GLY A 469 -8.29 4.57 39.90
N ASP A 470 -8.02 3.28 39.71
CA ASP A 470 -8.88 2.18 40.17
C ASP A 470 -8.11 1.04 40.88
N PRO A 471 -7.54 1.30 42.07
CA PRO A 471 -6.72 0.31 42.79
C PRO A 471 -7.52 -0.93 43.23
N ASN A 472 -8.85 -0.82 43.33
CA ASN A 472 -9.71 -1.87 43.83
C ASN A 472 -10.39 -2.67 42.71
N GLY A 473 -10.22 -2.31 41.43
CA GLY A 473 -10.96 -2.92 40.33
C GLY A 473 -12.48 -2.72 40.49
N THR A 474 -12.88 -1.51 40.85
CA THR A 474 -14.27 -1.07 40.98
C THR A 474 -14.91 -0.91 39.59
N PHE A 475 -14.12 -0.61 38.57
CA PHE A 475 -14.54 -0.44 37.19
C PHE A 475 -13.94 -1.53 36.29
N VAL A 476 -14.60 -1.79 35.17
CA VAL A 476 -14.10 -2.67 34.12
C VAL A 476 -14.26 -1.99 32.76
N LEU A 477 -13.24 -2.12 31.91
CA LEU A 477 -13.33 -1.74 30.51
C LEU A 477 -13.85 -2.93 29.70
N VAL A 478 -14.89 -2.68 28.91
CA VAL A 478 -15.41 -3.62 27.94
C VAL A 478 -15.20 -3.02 26.55
N PRO A 479 -14.11 -3.41 25.85
CA PRO A 479 -13.85 -2.92 24.51
C PRO A 479 -14.85 -3.51 23.52
N ASP A 480 -15.19 -2.72 22.51
CA ASP A 480 -15.89 -3.18 21.33
C ASP A 480 -14.84 -3.42 20.22
N PRO A 481 -14.52 -4.70 19.90
CA PRO A 481 -13.35 -5.09 19.13
C PRO A 481 -13.35 -4.65 17.65
N GLN A 482 -14.36 -3.90 17.20
CA GLN A 482 -14.50 -3.46 15.81
C GLN A 482 -14.75 -1.95 15.67
N SER A 483 -14.88 -1.19 16.77
CA SER A 483 -15.35 0.21 16.71
C SER A 483 -14.42 1.23 17.34
N GLY A 484 -13.27 0.81 17.91
CA GLY A 484 -12.37 1.73 18.62
C GLY A 484 -13.02 2.36 19.86
N HIS A 485 -14.11 1.77 20.34
CA HIS A 485 -14.84 2.21 21.54
C HIS A 485 -14.59 1.25 22.69
N ALA A 486 -14.52 1.78 23.91
CA ALA A 486 -14.55 0.98 25.13
C ALA A 486 -15.57 1.56 26.12
N HIS A 487 -16.42 0.67 26.65
CA HIS A 487 -17.39 1.02 27.67
C HIS A 487 -16.80 0.79 29.05
N ILE A 488 -16.81 1.82 29.88
CA ILE A 488 -16.50 1.71 31.30
C ILE A 488 -17.77 1.28 32.01
N ARG A 489 -17.74 0.13 32.70
CA ARG A 489 -18.85 -0.37 33.50
C ARG A 489 -18.46 -0.47 34.96
N LEU A 490 -19.45 -0.25 35.82
CA LEU A 490 -19.32 -0.46 37.25
C LEU A 490 -19.26 -1.96 37.55
N GLN A 491 -18.17 -2.45 38.15
CA GLN A 491 -17.98 -3.87 38.48
C GLN A 491 -18.31 -4.16 39.95
N LYS A 492 -18.12 -3.19 40.84
CA LYS A 492 -18.37 -3.28 42.29
C LYS A 492 -19.27 -2.15 42.76
N LYS A 493 -19.90 -2.30 43.92
CA LYS A 493 -20.71 -1.22 44.51
C LYS A 493 -19.82 -0.02 44.83
N LEU A 494 -20.37 1.17 44.63
CA LEU A 494 -19.75 2.43 45.06
C LEU A 494 -19.97 2.62 46.57
N ASP A 495 -19.09 3.40 47.18
CA ASP A 495 -19.16 3.80 48.59
C ASP A 495 -18.65 5.24 48.67
N TYR A 496 -19.58 6.16 48.91
CA TYR A 496 -19.26 7.59 48.96
C TYR A 496 -18.24 7.91 50.07
N THR A 497 -18.38 7.25 51.22
CA THR A 497 -17.54 7.51 52.39
C THR A 497 -16.10 7.05 52.21
N SER A 498 -15.91 5.96 51.46
CA SER A 498 -14.58 5.43 51.14
C SER A 498 -13.90 6.17 49.99
N ALA A 499 -14.64 6.49 48.93
CA ALA A 499 -14.10 7.14 47.73
C ALA A 499 -15.18 8.03 47.08
N PRO A 500 -15.18 9.35 47.36
CA PRO A 500 -16.18 10.28 46.83
C PRO A 500 -15.97 10.61 45.34
N SER A 501 -14.79 10.30 44.79
CA SER A 501 -14.51 10.43 43.36
C SER A 501 -13.45 9.44 42.90
N TYR A 502 -13.47 9.15 41.60
CA TYR A 502 -12.46 8.37 40.90
C TYR A 502 -11.95 9.16 39.71
N GLU A 503 -10.63 9.21 39.54
CA GLU A 503 -9.98 9.78 38.37
C GLU A 503 -9.27 8.65 37.62
N LEU A 504 -10.00 8.02 36.69
CA LEU A 504 -9.53 6.85 35.96
C LEU A 504 -8.62 7.28 34.82
N VAL A 505 -7.37 6.82 34.81
CA VAL A 505 -6.45 7.03 33.70
C VAL A 505 -6.55 5.83 32.77
N ILE A 506 -7.08 6.05 31.56
CA ILE A 506 -7.29 5.03 30.54
C ILE A 506 -6.19 5.13 29.51
N MET A 507 -5.53 4.02 29.21
CA MET A 507 -4.52 3.91 28.15
C MET A 507 -5.11 3.18 26.94
N ALA A 508 -4.83 3.69 25.75
CA ALA A 508 -5.07 3.01 24.48
C ALA A 508 -3.73 2.68 23.84
N LYS A 509 -3.57 1.46 23.34
CA LYS A 509 -2.35 0.99 22.66
C LYS A 509 -2.72 0.06 21.50
N ASN A 510 -1.99 0.09 20.39
CA ASN A 510 -2.11 -0.95 19.36
C ASN A 510 -1.83 -2.34 19.95
N LEU A 511 -2.50 -3.35 19.40
CA LEU A 511 -2.11 -4.74 19.62
C LEU A 511 -0.77 -5.06 18.96
N ALA A 512 -0.51 -4.50 17.78
CA ALA A 512 0.78 -4.59 17.10
C ALA A 512 1.83 -3.67 17.77
N GLU A 513 3.12 -3.98 17.58
CA GLU A 513 4.21 -3.12 18.08
C GLU A 513 4.39 -1.90 17.18
N LEU A 514 4.48 -0.71 17.77
CA LEU A 514 4.75 0.54 17.04
C LEU A 514 6.17 0.53 16.48
N VAL A 515 6.31 0.94 15.22
CA VAL A 515 7.59 1.02 14.50
C VAL A 515 7.80 2.46 14.04
N GLY A 516 9.05 2.94 14.03
CA GLY A 516 9.39 4.25 13.45
C GLY A 516 9.87 5.30 14.46
N LEU A 517 10.13 6.51 13.94
CA LEU A 517 10.82 7.60 14.63
C LEU A 517 9.93 8.44 15.56
N ARG A 518 8.60 8.33 15.41
CA ARG A 518 7.62 8.95 16.31
C ARG A 518 7.03 7.88 17.22
N MET A 519 7.76 7.54 18.27
CA MET A 519 7.12 6.92 19.42
C MET A 519 6.36 8.01 20.16
N ASP A 520 5.17 8.35 19.67
CA ASP A 520 4.24 9.16 20.44
C ASP A 520 3.99 8.41 21.78
N PRO A 521 4.08 9.10 22.93
CA PRO A 521 3.89 8.45 24.22
C PRO A 521 2.52 7.76 24.26
N PRO A 522 2.38 6.63 25.01
CA PRO A 522 1.10 5.94 25.13
C PRO A 522 0.02 6.95 25.50
N VAL A 523 -0.98 7.08 24.64
CA VAL A 523 -1.98 8.14 24.77
C VAL A 523 -2.90 7.75 25.91
N THR A 524 -3.02 8.63 26.90
CA THR A 524 -3.91 8.45 28.05
C THR A 524 -5.01 9.49 28.04
N ALA A 525 -6.22 9.09 28.43
CA ALA A 525 -7.33 9.99 28.71
C ALA A 525 -7.81 9.80 30.15
N THR A 526 -8.25 10.87 30.80
CA THR A 526 -8.80 10.79 32.16
C THR A 526 -10.32 10.74 32.14
N VAL A 527 -10.92 9.87 32.96
CA VAL A 527 -12.36 9.80 33.17
C VAL A 527 -12.65 10.12 34.62
N THR A 528 -13.35 11.22 34.85
CA THR A 528 -13.73 11.63 36.22
C THR A 528 -15.11 11.09 36.56
N VAL A 529 -15.20 10.28 37.62
CA VAL A 529 -16.46 9.77 38.17
C VAL A 529 -16.66 10.38 39.55
N LEU A 530 -17.80 11.03 39.76
CA LEU A 530 -18.20 11.57 41.06
C LEU A 530 -19.21 10.62 41.68
N VAL A 531 -19.00 10.27 42.96
CA VAL A 531 -19.94 9.48 43.74
C VAL A 531 -20.84 10.43 44.52
N GLU A 532 -22.14 10.22 44.44
CA GLU A 532 -23.15 11.00 45.16
C GLU A 532 -23.85 10.13 46.21
N GLU A 533 -24.19 10.73 47.35
CA GLU A 533 -25.04 10.06 48.34
C GLU A 533 -26.51 10.02 47.84
N PRO A 534 -27.27 8.95 48.12
CA PRO A 534 -28.66 8.86 47.69
C PRO A 534 -29.49 9.86 48.51
N MET A 535 -30.31 10.68 47.85
CA MET A 535 -31.24 11.57 48.56
C MET A 535 -32.61 10.90 48.72
N TRP A 536 -33.07 10.75 49.95
CA TRP A 536 -34.38 10.16 50.27
C TRP A 536 -35.46 11.23 50.50
N PRO A 537 -36.76 10.93 50.25
CA PRO A 537 -37.86 11.81 50.63
C PRO A 537 -37.91 12.08 52.14
N PRO A 538 -38.43 13.24 52.59
CA PRO A 538 -38.49 13.59 54.01
C PRO A 538 -39.50 12.71 54.76
N VAL A 539 -39.22 12.32 56.00
CA VAL A 539 -40.17 11.55 56.82
C VAL A 539 -40.84 12.49 57.83
N LEU A 540 -42.18 12.47 57.87
CA LEU A 540 -42.98 13.28 58.79
C LEU A 540 -43.14 12.58 60.15
N SER A 541 -43.31 13.34 61.23
CA SER A 541 -43.41 12.79 62.59
C SER A 541 -44.58 11.83 62.82
N GLN A 542 -45.61 11.89 61.97
CA GLN A 542 -46.78 11.00 61.97
C GLN A 542 -47.27 10.75 60.52
N GLU A 543 -47.83 9.57 60.27
CA GLU A 543 -48.48 9.24 58.99
C GLU A 543 -49.88 9.87 58.86
N SER A 544 -50.53 10.16 60.00
CA SER A 544 -51.82 10.84 60.09
C SER A 544 -51.89 11.70 61.36
N TYR A 545 -52.30 12.96 61.22
CA TYR A 545 -52.49 13.92 62.30
C TYR A 545 -53.98 14.10 62.56
N GLU A 546 -54.44 13.84 63.78
CA GLU A 546 -55.86 13.97 64.16
C GLU A 546 -56.07 15.06 65.20
N VAL A 547 -57.08 15.91 65.00
CA VAL A 547 -57.43 16.95 65.99
C VAL A 547 -58.94 17.14 66.08
N THR A 548 -59.44 17.24 67.32
CA THR A 548 -60.86 17.44 67.61
C THR A 548 -61.10 18.86 68.05
N ILE A 549 -61.98 19.58 67.36
CA ILE A 549 -62.28 20.98 67.66
C ILE A 549 -63.79 21.27 67.69
N PRO A 550 -64.24 22.21 68.53
CA PRO A 550 -65.61 22.72 68.47
C PRO A 550 -65.92 23.44 67.16
N ASP A 551 -67.17 23.37 66.69
CA ASP A 551 -67.67 24.15 65.54
C ASP A 551 -67.65 25.67 65.78
N SER A 552 -67.54 26.10 67.03
CA SER A 552 -67.37 27.51 67.43
C SER A 552 -65.92 28.02 67.38
N THR A 553 -64.95 27.19 66.99
CA THR A 553 -63.53 27.57 66.97
C THR A 553 -63.31 28.77 66.04
N PRO A 554 -62.77 29.90 66.54
CA PRO A 554 -62.60 31.11 65.74
C PRO A 554 -61.53 30.93 64.66
N PRO A 555 -61.63 31.64 63.51
CA PRO A 555 -60.54 31.70 62.52
C PRO A 555 -59.24 32.24 63.15
N GLY A 556 -58.10 31.71 62.71
CA GLY A 556 -56.75 32.04 63.17
C GLY A 556 -56.23 31.18 64.33
N THR A 557 -57.03 30.23 64.82
CA THR A 557 -56.67 29.33 65.93
C THR A 557 -55.66 28.29 65.46
N ILE A 558 -54.55 28.15 66.19
CA ILE A 558 -53.52 27.13 65.95
C ILE A 558 -54.05 25.77 66.43
N LEU A 559 -54.01 24.77 65.56
CA LEU A 559 -54.50 23.42 65.84
C LEU A 559 -53.37 22.50 66.28
N LEU A 560 -52.32 22.43 65.45
CA LEU A 560 -51.12 21.62 65.65
C LEU A 560 -50.01 22.12 64.73
N THR A 561 -48.82 21.57 64.89
CA THR A 561 -47.67 21.83 64.02
C THR A 561 -47.21 20.50 63.43
N ILE A 562 -47.11 20.44 62.11
CA ILE A 562 -46.58 19.28 61.37
C ILE A 562 -45.09 19.50 61.16
N GLY A 563 -44.28 18.51 61.49
CA GLY A 563 -42.84 18.59 61.36
C GLY A 563 -42.22 17.25 60.96
N PRO A 564 -40.91 17.25 60.61
CA PRO A 564 -40.19 16.02 60.32
C PRO A 564 -40.07 15.13 61.57
N GLU A 565 -39.91 13.83 61.37
CA GLU A 565 -39.58 12.89 62.46
C GLU A 565 -38.19 13.17 63.04
N ASP A 566 -37.21 13.43 62.16
CA ASP A 566 -35.86 13.86 62.54
C ASP A 566 -35.72 15.39 62.51
N PRO A 567 -35.46 16.06 63.66
CA PRO A 567 -35.23 17.50 63.72
C PRO A 567 -34.03 18.01 62.90
N GLN A 568 -33.10 17.13 62.46
CA GLN A 568 -31.97 17.48 61.59
C GLN A 568 -32.29 17.39 60.09
N SER A 569 -33.53 17.05 59.73
CA SER A 569 -33.94 16.98 58.32
C SER A 569 -33.70 18.31 57.58
N PRO A 570 -33.41 18.28 56.26
CA PRO A 570 -33.34 19.48 55.44
C PRO A 570 -34.60 20.35 55.60
N PRO A 571 -34.50 21.69 55.42
CA PRO A 571 -35.64 22.59 55.61
C PRO A 571 -36.80 22.21 54.69
N LEU A 572 -37.98 22.02 55.27
CA LEU A 572 -39.19 21.58 54.57
C LEU A 572 -40.10 22.75 54.24
N ARG A 573 -40.81 22.64 53.12
CA ARG A 573 -41.97 23.46 52.76
C ARG A 573 -43.23 22.63 52.86
N PHE A 574 -44.27 23.21 53.45
CA PHE A 574 -45.55 22.56 53.68
C PHE A 574 -46.64 23.20 52.84
N SER A 575 -47.47 22.37 52.22
CA SER A 575 -48.68 22.81 51.51
C SER A 575 -49.85 21.87 51.78
N MET A 576 -51.06 22.36 51.56
CA MET A 576 -52.29 21.56 51.68
C MET A 576 -52.84 21.23 50.31
N MET A 577 -53.19 19.97 50.11
CA MET A 577 -53.84 19.45 48.92
C MET A 577 -55.22 18.91 49.29
N ASN A 578 -56.21 19.16 48.42
CA ASN A 578 -57.61 18.72 48.58
C ASN A 578 -58.40 19.37 49.75
N ASP A 579 -58.05 20.59 50.18
CA ASP A 579 -58.89 21.40 51.07
C ASP A 579 -60.05 22.05 50.28
N SER A 580 -61.14 21.29 50.06
CA SER A 580 -62.28 21.73 49.25
C SER A 580 -63.09 22.89 49.85
N GLU A 581 -63.05 23.04 51.18
CA GLU A 581 -63.86 24.01 51.92
C GLU A 581 -63.04 25.24 52.37
N GLY A 582 -61.70 25.21 52.28
CA GLY A 582 -60.82 26.30 52.69
C GLY A 582 -60.91 26.59 54.19
N TRP A 583 -61.10 25.56 55.01
CA TRP A 583 -61.26 25.69 56.46
C TRP A 583 -59.93 25.76 57.18
N LEU A 584 -58.85 25.28 56.55
CA LEU A 584 -57.54 25.17 57.14
C LEU A 584 -56.53 25.99 56.34
N SER A 585 -55.45 26.36 57.00
CA SER A 585 -54.26 26.93 56.38
C SER A 585 -53.05 26.36 57.07
N ILE A 586 -52.00 26.07 56.32
CA ILE A 586 -50.70 25.69 56.86
C ILE A 586 -49.70 26.78 56.54
N GLU A 587 -48.87 27.15 57.51
CA GLU A 587 -47.76 28.06 57.27
C GLU A 587 -46.60 27.29 56.60
N GLU A 588 -46.09 27.85 55.50
CA GLU A 588 -45.21 27.17 54.55
C GLU A 588 -43.92 26.63 55.17
N HIS A 589 -43.34 27.28 56.18
CA HIS A 589 -41.99 26.94 56.68
C HIS A 589 -41.98 26.32 58.08
N SER A 590 -43.00 26.58 58.88
CA SER A 590 -43.16 26.10 60.26
C SER A 590 -44.09 24.89 60.37
N GLY A 591 -44.89 24.62 59.32
CA GLY A 591 -45.87 23.53 59.33
C GLY A 591 -47.02 23.76 60.31
N GLU A 592 -47.20 25.00 60.79
CA GLU A 592 -48.25 25.35 61.75
C GLU A 592 -49.62 25.40 61.06
N VAL A 593 -50.53 24.54 61.52
CA VAL A 593 -51.87 24.43 60.97
C VAL A 593 -52.83 25.31 61.75
N ARG A 594 -53.56 26.19 61.05
CA ARG A 594 -54.55 27.11 61.61
C ARG A 594 -55.91 26.98 60.96
N THR A 595 -56.95 27.36 61.69
CA THR A 595 -58.28 27.59 61.11
C THR A 595 -58.25 28.83 60.20
N ALA A 596 -58.61 28.71 58.93
CA ALA A 596 -58.59 29.81 57.96
C ALA A 596 -59.92 30.56 57.90
N SER A 597 -61.03 29.85 58.10
CA SER A 597 -62.39 30.38 57.98
C SER A 597 -63.31 29.78 59.05
N LYS A 598 -64.54 30.30 59.13
CA LYS A 598 -65.53 29.82 60.11
C LYS A 598 -65.98 28.41 59.71
N LEU A 599 -65.72 27.44 60.59
CA LEU A 599 -66.13 26.06 60.41
C LEU A 599 -67.67 25.97 60.35
N GLY A 600 -68.23 25.30 59.32
CA GLY A 600 -69.64 24.92 59.30
C GLY A 600 -70.64 25.83 58.54
N SER A 601 -70.28 26.44 57.40
CA SER A 601 -71.29 26.99 56.47
C SER A 601 -71.92 25.88 55.60
N GLY A 602 -72.63 24.93 56.21
CA GLY A 602 -73.22 23.76 55.55
C GLY A 602 -73.39 22.60 56.53
N GLN A 603 -74.21 21.58 56.21
CA GLN A 603 -74.48 20.44 57.10
C GLN A 603 -73.19 19.90 57.75
N PRO A 604 -73.20 19.56 59.06
CA PRO A 604 -71.98 19.21 59.77
C PRO A 604 -71.39 17.92 59.20
N LYS A 605 -70.25 18.03 58.53
CA LYS A 605 -69.36 16.89 58.31
C LYS A 605 -68.72 16.59 59.68
N GLU A 606 -68.99 15.41 60.24
CA GLU A 606 -68.40 14.99 61.54
C GLU A 606 -66.87 14.87 61.45
N THR A 607 -66.34 14.64 60.25
CA THR A 607 -64.91 14.56 59.95
C THR A 607 -64.57 15.32 58.67
N TYR A 608 -63.44 16.03 58.68
CA TYR A 608 -62.89 16.74 57.54
C TYR A 608 -61.42 16.36 57.34
N THR A 609 -61.08 15.78 56.19
CA THR A 609 -59.73 15.27 55.91
C THR A 609 -59.08 16.07 54.79
N VAL A 610 -57.86 16.56 55.04
CA VAL A 610 -57.01 17.26 54.07
C VAL A 610 -55.67 16.51 53.96
N GLN A 611 -55.04 16.52 52.79
CA GLN A 611 -53.68 15.98 52.65
C GLN A 611 -52.67 17.10 52.80
N VAL A 612 -51.65 16.87 53.63
CA VAL A 612 -50.52 17.78 53.78
C VAL A 612 -49.36 17.19 53.00
N VAL A 613 -48.79 18.01 52.10
CA VAL A 613 -47.60 17.68 51.33
C VAL A 613 -46.42 18.41 51.96
N ALA A 614 -45.38 17.67 52.31
CA ALA A 614 -44.10 18.22 52.72
C ALA A 614 -43.05 17.93 51.65
N GLU A 615 -42.36 18.97 51.22
CA GLU A 615 -41.32 18.92 50.19
C GLU A 615 -40.01 19.50 50.72
N ILE A 616 -38.87 18.99 50.25
CA ILE A 616 -37.57 19.57 50.60
C ILE A 616 -37.42 20.89 49.84
N THR A 617 -37.06 21.98 50.55
CA THR A 617 -37.03 23.35 50.00
C THR A 617 -36.22 23.47 48.71
N ASP A 618 -35.06 22.80 48.65
CA ASP A 618 -34.17 22.86 47.49
C ASP A 618 -34.46 21.73 46.46
N HIS A 619 -35.29 20.74 46.81
CA HIS A 619 -35.61 19.54 46.02
C HIS A 619 -37.11 19.22 46.03
N PRO A 620 -37.94 20.01 45.31
CA PRO A 620 -39.41 19.90 45.35
C PRO A 620 -39.97 18.59 44.78
N ASN A 621 -39.14 17.78 44.13
CA ASN A 621 -39.54 16.45 43.63
C ASN A 621 -39.54 15.38 44.74
N LEU A 622 -38.84 15.63 45.85
CA LEU A 622 -38.79 14.74 47.01
C LEU A 622 -39.89 15.16 47.99
N THR A 623 -41.06 14.54 47.82
CA THR A 623 -42.26 14.87 48.61
C THR A 623 -42.74 13.68 49.42
N THR A 624 -43.31 13.99 50.58
CA THR A 624 -44.04 13.05 51.44
C THR A 624 -45.40 13.63 51.77
N THR A 625 -46.41 12.76 51.85
CA THR A 625 -47.78 13.18 52.15
C THR A 625 -48.27 12.54 53.44
N ALA A 626 -49.01 13.31 54.25
CA ALA A 626 -49.68 12.83 55.46
C ALA A 626 -51.14 13.28 55.46
N ALA A 627 -52.02 12.48 56.09
CA ALA A 627 -53.42 12.86 56.26
C ALA A 627 -53.58 13.77 57.50
N LEU A 628 -54.38 14.82 57.38
CA LEU A 628 -54.82 15.66 58.49
C LEU A 628 -56.33 15.49 58.66
N VAL A 629 -56.77 14.88 59.75
CA VAL A 629 -58.17 14.56 60.04
C VAL A 629 -58.69 15.46 61.16
N LEU A 630 -59.71 16.25 60.84
CA LEU A 630 -60.36 17.18 61.74
C LEU A 630 -61.70 16.61 62.20
N HIS A 631 -61.88 16.40 63.50
CA HIS A 631 -63.16 15.98 64.09
C HIS A 631 -63.89 17.20 64.64
N ILE A 632 -65.03 17.56 64.06
CA ILE A 632 -65.79 18.77 64.44
C ILE A 632 -66.93 18.38 65.38
N ILE A 633 -66.89 18.88 66.62
CA ILE A 633 -67.90 18.63 67.66
C ILE A 633 -68.76 19.88 67.94
N ARG A 634 -70.02 19.71 68.34
CA ARG A 634 -70.92 20.83 68.72
C ARG A 634 -70.72 21.23 70.18
N ASP A 635 -70.77 22.53 70.46
CA ASP A 635 -70.70 23.06 71.84
C ASP A 635 -71.86 22.57 72.73
N PRO A 636 -71.59 22.13 73.98
CA PRO A 636 -72.64 21.81 74.97
C PRO A 636 -73.14 23.04 75.77
N PRO A 637 -74.43 23.08 76.22
CA PRO A 637 -75.01 24.18 77.00
C PRO A 637 -74.58 24.22 78.51
N PRO A 638 -74.70 25.39 79.20
CA PRO A 638 -74.13 25.62 80.56
C PRO A 638 -74.96 25.04 81.73
N PRO A 639 -74.40 24.93 82.97
CA PRO A 639 -74.56 23.73 83.81
C PRO A 639 -75.54 23.85 84.99
N ALA A 640 -76.08 22.70 85.43
CA ALA A 640 -76.76 22.51 86.72
C ALA A 640 -76.17 21.31 87.51
N GLN A 641 -75.61 21.66 88.68
CA GLN A 641 -75.31 20.94 89.94
C GLN A 641 -75.10 19.40 90.01
N LYS A 642 -73.94 19.04 90.60
CA LYS A 642 -73.37 17.72 91.02
C LYS A 642 -74.29 16.99 92.03
N SER A 643 -74.38 15.66 92.21
CA SER A 643 -73.53 14.43 92.05
C SER A 643 -74.45 13.22 92.41
N PRO A 644 -74.08 11.91 92.42
CA PRO A 644 -72.85 11.21 92.01
C PRO A 644 -73.10 10.13 90.92
N SER A 645 -72.13 9.84 90.05
CA SER A 645 -72.25 8.75 89.06
C SER A 645 -71.07 7.78 89.13
N LEU A 646 -71.40 6.50 88.94
CA LEU A 646 -70.60 5.29 89.06
C LEU A 646 -69.24 5.31 88.31
N PRO A 647 -68.25 4.51 88.75
CA PRO A 647 -66.92 4.48 88.14
C PRO A 647 -66.94 3.98 86.69
N VAL A 648 -66.10 4.63 85.86
CA VAL A 648 -65.88 4.40 84.42
C VAL A 648 -64.89 3.23 84.20
N PRO A 649 -65.03 2.41 83.13
CA PRO A 649 -64.29 1.16 82.97
C PRO A 649 -62.82 1.37 82.60
N VAL A 650 -61.93 0.56 83.17
CA VAL A 650 -60.58 0.33 82.63
C VAL A 650 -60.69 -0.61 81.42
N PRO A 651 -60.04 -0.33 80.28
CA PRO A 651 -60.11 -1.20 79.09
C PRO A 651 -59.53 -2.59 79.42
N SER A 652 -60.31 -3.64 79.14
CA SER A 652 -59.82 -5.00 79.19
C SER A 652 -58.72 -5.18 78.15
N THR A 653 -57.53 -5.58 78.61
CA THR A 653 -56.43 -6.05 77.75
C THR A 653 -56.96 -7.08 76.76
N LEU A 654 -56.71 -6.86 75.46
CA LEU A 654 -57.11 -7.74 74.36
C LEU A 654 -56.67 -9.19 74.66
N GLN A 655 -57.62 -10.11 74.75
CA GLN A 655 -57.35 -11.53 75.00
C GLN A 655 -57.54 -12.31 73.69
N ILE A 656 -56.54 -13.13 73.32
CA ILE A 656 -56.51 -13.89 72.06
C ILE A 656 -56.95 -15.33 72.33
N LEU A 657 -57.92 -15.84 71.56
CA LEU A 657 -58.39 -17.23 71.57
C LEU A 657 -58.09 -17.92 70.23
N CYS A 658 -57.70 -19.19 70.26
CA CYS A 658 -57.27 -19.92 69.07
C CYS A 658 -58.39 -20.78 68.45
N THR A 659 -58.49 -20.77 67.11
CA THR A 659 -59.41 -21.60 66.30
C THR A 659 -58.59 -22.49 65.32
N PRO A 660 -58.79 -23.83 65.24
CA PRO A 660 -59.75 -24.64 65.98
C PRO A 660 -59.36 -24.84 67.46
N GLN A 661 -60.36 -25.05 68.31
CA GLN A 661 -60.20 -25.28 69.73
C GLN A 661 -60.03 -26.77 70.07
N ASP A 662 -58.79 -27.18 70.38
CA ASP A 662 -58.48 -28.56 70.80
C ASP A 662 -58.63 -28.81 72.32
N ARG A 663 -58.74 -27.75 73.14
CA ARG A 663 -59.07 -27.77 74.60
C ARG A 663 -59.84 -26.50 74.99
N PRO A 664 -60.74 -26.53 76.00
CA PRO A 664 -61.52 -25.35 76.38
C PRO A 664 -60.62 -24.24 76.95
N GLN A 665 -60.54 -23.14 76.20
CA GLN A 665 -59.86 -21.88 76.53
C GLN A 665 -60.91 -20.77 76.63
N GLY A 666 -60.71 -19.84 77.56
CA GLY A 666 -61.64 -18.75 77.81
C GLY A 666 -61.02 -17.62 78.60
N VAL A 667 -61.77 -16.54 78.70
CA VAL A 667 -61.36 -15.28 79.35
C VAL A 667 -62.08 -15.17 80.69
N ILE A 668 -61.34 -14.87 81.76
CA ILE A 668 -61.92 -14.59 83.08
C ILE A 668 -62.36 -13.12 83.12
N ILE A 669 -63.60 -12.89 83.53
CA ILE A 669 -64.21 -11.58 83.71
C ILE A 669 -64.37 -11.35 85.22
N SER A 670 -63.88 -10.21 85.73
CA SER A 670 -63.92 -9.84 87.16
C SER A 670 -64.84 -8.64 87.41
N GLY A 671 -65.60 -8.66 88.51
CA GLY A 671 -66.53 -7.61 88.90
C GLY A 671 -66.01 -6.54 89.88
N LEU A 672 -64.76 -6.61 90.38
CA LEU A 672 -64.22 -5.68 91.38
C LEU A 672 -62.80 -5.19 91.04
N GLN A 673 -62.54 -3.89 91.27
CA GLN A 673 -61.23 -3.22 91.14
C GLN A 673 -60.56 -3.10 92.54
N GLN A 674 -59.32 -3.57 92.69
CA GLN A 674 -58.48 -3.41 93.90
C GLN A 674 -57.93 -1.96 93.98
N ARG A 675 -57.73 -1.32 95.14
CA ARG A 675 -58.22 -1.48 96.52
C ARG A 675 -57.87 -0.17 97.24
N GLY A 676 -58.78 0.33 98.05
CA GLY A 676 -58.60 1.48 98.93
C GLY A 676 -59.76 1.57 99.93
N GLU A 677 -59.86 0.52 100.75
CA GLU A 677 -60.51 0.44 102.07
C GLU A 677 -61.74 1.34 102.36
N HIS A 678 -62.94 0.76 102.24
CA HIS A 678 -63.86 0.49 103.36
C HIS A 678 -64.92 -0.52 102.87
N ALA A 679 -65.09 -1.60 103.64
CA ALA A 679 -65.95 -2.73 103.34
C ALA A 679 -67.23 -2.66 104.18
N ASP A 680 -68.38 -2.70 103.52
CA ASP A 680 -69.60 -3.42 103.93
C ASP A 680 -70.69 -3.16 102.88
N ASP A 681 -70.79 -4.03 101.88
CA ASP A 681 -72.08 -4.46 101.29
C ASP A 681 -71.85 -5.77 100.51
N ASP A 682 -72.52 -6.83 100.93
CA ASP A 682 -72.23 -8.24 100.62
C ASP A 682 -73.36 -8.81 99.72
N ASP A 683 -73.51 -8.25 98.51
CA ASP A 683 -74.42 -8.74 97.48
C ASP A 683 -73.62 -9.41 96.32
N PRO A 684 -73.95 -10.64 95.90
CA PRO A 684 -73.19 -11.33 94.86
C PRO A 684 -73.55 -10.84 93.44
N TYR A 685 -72.53 -10.60 92.59
CA TYR A 685 -72.73 -10.23 91.20
C TYR A 685 -73.23 -11.43 90.37
N SER A 686 -74.22 -11.19 89.49
CA SER A 686 -74.67 -12.18 88.51
C SER A 686 -74.25 -11.76 87.09
N PHE A 687 -73.79 -12.73 86.30
CA PHE A 687 -73.30 -12.52 84.94
C PHE A 687 -74.14 -13.32 83.95
N THR A 688 -74.68 -12.67 82.92
CA THR A 688 -75.47 -13.32 81.86
C THR A 688 -75.00 -12.89 80.46
N LEU A 689 -75.09 -13.80 79.49
CA LEU A 689 -74.91 -13.47 78.08
C LEU A 689 -76.17 -12.82 77.52
N SER A 690 -75.99 -11.96 76.52
CA SER A 690 -77.10 -11.39 75.76
C SER A 690 -78.03 -12.47 75.20
N GLU A 691 -79.34 -12.20 75.16
CA GLU A 691 -80.37 -13.09 74.57
C GLU A 691 -80.31 -13.17 73.03
N ASP A 692 -79.24 -12.66 72.42
CA ASP A 692 -79.04 -12.73 70.99
C ASP A 692 -78.71 -14.19 70.59
N PRO A 693 -79.53 -14.82 69.73
CA PRO A 693 -79.35 -16.23 69.36
C PRO A 693 -77.99 -16.50 68.68
N THR A 694 -77.37 -15.50 68.06
CA THR A 694 -76.02 -15.65 67.47
C THR A 694 -74.94 -15.70 68.55
N VAL A 695 -75.02 -14.80 69.54
CA VAL A 695 -74.10 -14.75 70.69
C VAL A 695 -74.22 -16.01 71.53
N GLN A 696 -75.44 -16.51 71.77
CA GLN A 696 -75.66 -17.76 72.50
C GLN A 696 -75.28 -19.02 71.72
N ARG A 697 -75.18 -18.95 70.39
CA ARG A 697 -74.68 -20.05 69.56
C ARG A 697 -73.15 -20.13 69.60
N GLU A 698 -72.48 -18.99 69.64
CA GLU A 698 -71.04 -18.86 69.44
C GLU A 698 -70.24 -18.80 70.75
N TRP A 699 -70.87 -18.38 71.86
CA TRP A 699 -70.21 -18.17 73.15
C TRP A 699 -70.93 -18.91 74.30
N ARG A 700 -70.15 -19.34 75.29
CA ARG A 700 -70.63 -19.92 76.56
C ARG A 700 -70.04 -19.14 77.71
N LEU A 701 -70.89 -18.76 78.67
CA LEU A 701 -70.49 -18.09 79.89
C LEU A 701 -70.81 -18.98 81.08
N ARG A 702 -69.81 -19.23 81.92
CA ARG A 702 -69.94 -20.00 83.15
C ARG A 702 -69.52 -19.14 84.33
N THR A 703 -70.42 -18.94 85.28
CA THR A 703 -70.08 -18.24 86.53
C THR A 703 -69.09 -19.09 87.34
N LEU A 704 -68.00 -18.47 87.81
CA LEU A 704 -66.98 -19.15 88.60
C LEU A 704 -67.25 -18.99 90.10
N ASN A 705 -67.59 -17.77 90.53
CA ASN A 705 -67.99 -17.43 91.90
C ASN A 705 -68.84 -16.13 91.88
N GLY A 706 -69.20 -15.58 93.04
CA GLY A 706 -70.00 -14.34 93.14
C GLY A 706 -69.33 -13.05 92.68
N THR A 707 -68.09 -13.11 92.15
CA THR A 707 -67.33 -11.93 91.69
C THR A 707 -66.70 -12.10 90.31
N HIS A 708 -66.67 -13.31 89.74
CA HIS A 708 -66.01 -13.62 88.47
C HIS A 708 -66.79 -14.63 87.61
N ALA A 709 -66.67 -14.50 86.29
CA ALA A 709 -67.21 -15.42 85.30
C ALA A 709 -66.16 -15.82 84.25
N TYR A 710 -66.31 -17.00 83.63
CA TYR A 710 -65.41 -17.52 82.59
C TYR A 710 -66.16 -17.62 81.26
N LEU A 711 -65.66 -16.92 80.25
CA LEU A 711 -66.25 -16.84 78.91
C LEU A 711 -65.42 -17.67 77.91
N THR A 712 -66.03 -18.67 77.29
CA THR A 712 -65.37 -19.58 76.32
C THR A 712 -66.10 -19.60 74.98
N MET A 713 -65.40 -19.99 73.91
CA MET A 713 -66.06 -20.30 72.63
C MET A 713 -66.96 -21.54 72.78
N ALA A 714 -68.16 -21.48 72.22
CA ALA A 714 -69.12 -22.59 72.24
C ALA A 714 -68.85 -23.62 71.13
N LEU A 715 -68.21 -23.18 70.05
CA LEU A 715 -67.90 -23.96 68.85
C LEU A 715 -66.40 -24.23 68.77
N SER A 716 -66.03 -25.41 68.26
CA SER A 716 -64.63 -25.77 68.05
C SER A 716 -63.95 -24.92 66.96
N TRP A 717 -64.73 -24.26 66.11
CA TRP A 717 -64.22 -23.33 65.11
C TRP A 717 -65.10 -22.07 65.08
N LEU A 718 -64.50 -20.91 65.33
CA LEU A 718 -65.03 -19.58 65.01
C LEU A 718 -64.11 -18.91 63.97
N GLU A 719 -64.65 -17.99 63.18
CA GLU A 719 -63.86 -17.32 62.13
C GLU A 719 -62.76 -16.41 62.73
N PRO A 720 -61.54 -16.39 62.16
CA PRO A 720 -60.47 -15.52 62.62
C PRO A 720 -60.82 -14.03 62.45
N GLN A 721 -61.27 -13.38 63.51
CA GLN A 721 -61.58 -11.95 63.56
C GLN A 721 -61.75 -11.48 65.00
N GLU A 722 -61.96 -10.18 65.16
CA GLU A 722 -62.26 -9.57 66.44
C GLU A 722 -63.75 -9.67 66.78
N TYR A 723 -64.05 -10.21 67.96
CA TYR A 723 -65.40 -10.32 68.50
C TYR A 723 -65.59 -9.42 69.72
N PHE A 724 -66.74 -8.74 69.78
CA PHE A 724 -67.17 -7.98 70.94
C PHE A 724 -68.36 -8.68 71.60
N VAL A 725 -68.10 -9.42 72.67
CA VAL A 725 -69.12 -10.25 73.34
C VAL A 725 -69.85 -9.42 74.40
N PRO A 726 -71.16 -9.16 74.25
CA PRO A 726 -71.94 -8.43 75.23
C PRO A 726 -72.30 -9.32 76.43
N VAL A 727 -71.80 -8.96 77.61
CA VAL A 727 -72.08 -9.63 78.89
C VAL A 727 -72.76 -8.62 79.82
N PHE A 728 -73.85 -9.02 80.46
CA PHE A 728 -74.56 -8.18 81.41
C PHE A 728 -74.14 -8.55 82.84
N LEU A 729 -73.74 -7.54 83.60
CA LEU A 729 -73.42 -7.62 85.03
C LEU A 729 -74.59 -7.01 85.80
N THR A 730 -75.22 -7.78 86.68
CA THR A 730 -76.35 -7.30 87.48
C THR A 730 -75.99 -7.39 88.97
N HIS A 731 -76.16 -6.26 89.68
CA HIS A 731 -75.96 -6.12 91.12
C HIS A 731 -77.03 -5.18 91.73
N SER A 732 -77.67 -5.61 92.82
CA SER A 732 -78.72 -4.86 93.56
C SER A 732 -79.74 -4.13 92.64
N ALA A 733 -80.29 -4.88 91.67
CA ALA A 733 -81.28 -4.43 90.66
C ALA A 733 -80.81 -3.40 89.62
N GLN A 734 -79.50 -3.09 89.55
CA GLN A 734 -78.90 -2.34 88.45
C GLN A 734 -78.15 -3.29 87.51
N THR A 735 -78.44 -3.17 86.22
CA THR A 735 -77.81 -3.98 85.16
C THR A 735 -76.89 -3.11 84.32
N GLN A 736 -75.63 -3.51 84.21
CA GLN A 736 -74.63 -2.86 83.38
C GLN A 736 -74.22 -3.78 82.22
N LYS A 737 -74.18 -3.24 81.00
CA LYS A 737 -73.71 -3.97 79.81
C LYS A 737 -72.20 -3.79 79.64
N LEU A 738 -71.46 -4.89 79.74
CA LEU A 738 -70.04 -4.97 79.43
C LEU A 738 -69.85 -5.48 77.99
N ARG A 739 -68.91 -4.89 77.25
CA ARG A 739 -68.49 -5.39 75.93
C ARG A 739 -67.08 -5.94 76.06
N ILE A 740 -66.96 -7.27 76.07
CA ILE A 740 -65.68 -7.95 76.20
C ILE A 740 -65.08 -8.12 74.80
N ARG A 741 -63.91 -7.50 74.57
CA ARG A 741 -63.17 -7.58 73.31
C ARG A 741 -62.29 -8.83 73.29
N VAL A 742 -62.51 -9.72 72.33
CA VAL A 742 -61.77 -11.00 72.18
C VAL A 742 -61.32 -11.15 70.72
N MET A 743 -60.03 -11.38 70.50
CA MET A 743 -59.50 -11.68 69.16
C MET A 743 -59.46 -13.19 68.95
N VAL A 744 -60.15 -13.72 67.94
CA VAL A 744 -60.05 -15.12 67.55
C VAL A 744 -59.12 -15.22 66.34
N CYS A 745 -58.15 -16.14 66.37
CA CYS A 745 -57.30 -16.36 65.19
C CYS A 745 -56.75 -17.77 65.07
N VAL A 746 -56.27 -18.13 63.87
CA VAL A 746 -55.61 -19.41 63.62
C VAL A 746 -54.24 -19.38 64.27
N CYS A 747 -54.05 -20.21 65.27
CA CYS A 747 -52.80 -20.24 66.01
C CYS A 747 -51.92 -21.41 65.57
N ASN A 748 -50.60 -21.24 65.69
CA ASN A 748 -49.65 -22.35 65.60
C ASN A 748 -49.65 -23.19 66.91
N SER A 749 -48.86 -24.27 66.96
CA SER A 749 -48.72 -25.15 68.15
C SER A 749 -48.24 -24.43 69.43
N GLU A 750 -47.69 -23.22 69.30
CA GLU A 750 -47.25 -22.34 70.39
C GLU A 750 -48.27 -21.25 70.74
N ARG A 751 -49.50 -21.34 70.21
CA ARG A 751 -50.64 -20.42 70.45
C ARG A 751 -50.42 -18.98 69.98
N ARG A 752 -49.58 -18.76 68.97
CA ARG A 752 -49.37 -17.45 68.34
C ARG A 752 -50.22 -17.28 67.09
N CYS A 753 -50.85 -16.12 66.98
CA CYS A 753 -51.80 -15.70 65.96
C CYS A 753 -51.13 -15.58 64.58
N LEU A 754 -51.61 -16.32 63.57
CA LEU A 754 -51.09 -16.28 62.19
C LEU A 754 -52.00 -15.39 61.32
N LEU A 755 -51.57 -14.16 61.03
CA LEU A 755 -52.28 -13.23 60.13
C LEU A 755 -51.95 -13.54 58.65
N LYS A 756 -53.01 -13.63 57.83
CA LYS A 756 -52.98 -14.00 56.41
C LYS A 756 -52.91 -12.72 55.56
N VAL A 757 -52.02 -12.72 54.56
CA VAL A 757 -51.85 -11.67 53.55
C VAL A 757 -53.07 -11.62 52.64
N ASP A 758 -53.73 -10.47 52.59
CA ASP A 758 -54.92 -10.27 51.76
C ASP A 758 -54.56 -9.93 50.31
N ARG A 759 -55.17 -10.68 49.39
CA ARG A 759 -55.15 -10.49 47.95
C ARG A 759 -56.16 -9.41 47.56
N MET A 760 -55.72 -8.41 46.80
CA MET A 760 -56.62 -7.64 45.92
C MET A 760 -56.41 -8.02 44.44
N LYS A 761 -57.55 -8.22 43.76
CA LYS A 761 -57.76 -8.50 42.33
C LYS A 761 -57.86 -7.19 41.53
N GLY A 762 -57.39 -7.19 40.27
CA GLY A 762 -58.00 -6.37 39.19
C GLY A 762 -57.11 -5.71 38.12
N MET A 763 -56.42 -6.50 37.26
CA MET A 763 -56.45 -6.57 35.76
C MET A 763 -56.93 -5.35 34.90
N PRO A 764 -56.56 -5.14 33.59
CA PRO A 764 -55.60 -5.81 32.67
C PRO A 764 -54.68 -4.89 31.78
N THR A 765 -53.85 -5.53 30.93
CA THR A 765 -53.09 -5.06 29.72
C THR A 765 -51.71 -4.45 30.02
N LEU A 766 -50.59 -4.69 29.30
CA LEU A 766 -50.36 -5.10 27.92
C LEU A 766 -48.90 -5.63 27.80
N LEU A 767 -48.64 -6.95 27.83
CA LEU A 767 -47.26 -7.48 27.68
C LEU A 767 -47.15 -8.76 26.84
N SER A 768 -48.17 -9.06 26.02
CA SER A 768 -48.18 -10.24 25.13
C SER A 768 -48.13 -9.90 23.63
N ALA A 769 -47.66 -8.70 23.26
CA ALA A 769 -47.60 -8.28 21.84
C ALA A 769 -46.18 -8.21 21.26
N VAL A 770 -45.13 -8.09 22.08
CA VAL A 770 -43.74 -7.93 21.57
C VAL A 770 -43.05 -9.29 21.36
N GLY A 771 -43.28 -10.27 22.24
CA GLY A 771 -42.70 -11.61 22.06
C GLY A 771 -43.24 -12.38 20.86
N ILE A 772 -44.51 -12.16 20.50
CA ILE A 772 -45.13 -12.82 19.34
C ILE A 772 -44.70 -12.15 18.03
N MET A 773 -44.51 -10.82 18.00
CA MET A 773 -44.00 -10.08 16.83
C MET A 773 -42.52 -10.37 16.53
N VAL A 774 -41.68 -10.47 17.56
CA VAL A 774 -40.26 -10.82 17.37
C VAL A 774 -40.10 -12.29 16.97
N GLY A 775 -40.90 -13.18 17.57
CA GLY A 775 -40.92 -14.60 17.19
C GLY A 775 -41.43 -14.86 15.77
N THR A 776 -42.45 -14.13 15.30
CA THR A 776 -42.97 -14.28 13.93
C THR A 776 -42.05 -13.65 12.89
N LEU A 777 -41.39 -12.53 13.17
CA LEU A 777 -40.41 -11.93 12.25
C LEU A 777 -39.16 -12.80 12.09
N VAL A 778 -38.67 -13.43 13.15
CA VAL A 778 -37.55 -14.38 13.08
C VAL A 778 -37.96 -15.65 12.31
N ALA A 779 -39.17 -16.16 12.51
CA ALA A 779 -39.68 -17.32 11.77
C ALA A 779 -39.91 -17.02 10.27
N ILE A 780 -40.41 -15.82 9.93
CA ILE A 780 -40.57 -15.36 8.54
C ILE A 780 -39.20 -15.15 7.88
N GLY A 781 -38.22 -14.58 8.59
CA GLY A 781 -36.85 -14.45 8.10
C GLY A 781 -36.20 -15.80 7.81
N PHE A 782 -36.39 -16.79 8.70
CA PHE A 782 -35.89 -18.15 8.49
C PHE A 782 -36.55 -18.85 7.29
N PHE A 783 -37.87 -18.67 7.10
CA PHE A 783 -38.58 -19.20 5.93
C PHE A 783 -38.19 -18.49 4.62
N LEU A 784 -37.93 -17.18 4.63
CA LEU A 784 -37.47 -16.44 3.45
C LEU A 784 -36.04 -16.86 3.04
N ILE A 785 -35.15 -17.10 4.00
CA ILE A 785 -33.81 -17.64 3.74
C ILE A 785 -33.90 -19.04 3.12
N LEU A 786 -34.79 -19.91 3.63
CA LEU A 786 -35.04 -21.23 3.04
C LEU A 786 -35.65 -21.15 1.63
N ILE A 787 -36.58 -20.21 1.37
CA ILE A 787 -37.17 -20.03 0.03
C ILE A 787 -36.14 -19.48 -0.96
N PHE A 788 -35.33 -18.48 -0.59
CA PHE A 788 -34.30 -17.91 -1.46
C PHE A 788 -33.16 -18.89 -1.74
N SER A 789 -32.74 -19.68 -0.75
CA SER A 789 -31.74 -20.74 -0.95
C SER A 789 -32.29 -21.86 -1.85
N HIS A 790 -33.57 -22.23 -1.74
CA HIS A 790 -34.19 -23.19 -2.65
C HIS A 790 -34.39 -22.64 -4.08
N LEU A 791 -34.68 -21.34 -4.24
CA LEU A 791 -34.78 -20.67 -5.56
C LEU A 791 -33.40 -20.49 -6.23
N ALA A 792 -32.35 -20.23 -5.46
CA ALA A 792 -30.97 -20.15 -5.96
C ALA A 792 -30.46 -21.53 -6.43
N LEU A 793 -30.79 -22.60 -5.70
CA LEU A 793 -30.51 -23.97 -6.09
C LEU A 793 -31.35 -24.43 -7.29
N ALA A 794 -32.58 -23.94 -7.46
CA ALA A 794 -33.41 -24.20 -8.63
C ALA A 794 -32.95 -23.47 -9.89
N ARG A 795 -32.41 -22.24 -9.78
CA ARG A 795 -31.81 -21.50 -10.92
C ARG A 795 -30.50 -22.11 -11.41
N LYS A 796 -29.75 -22.82 -10.55
CA LYS A 796 -28.50 -23.51 -10.93
C LYS A 796 -28.70 -24.78 -11.77
N LYS A 797 -29.95 -25.20 -12.03
CA LYS A 797 -30.29 -26.35 -12.91
C LYS A 797 -30.80 -25.98 -14.31
N VAL A 798 -30.80 -24.71 -14.71
CA VAL A 798 -31.31 -24.27 -16.04
C VAL A 798 -30.23 -23.59 -16.93
N ALA A 799 -29.00 -23.42 -16.46
CA ALA A 799 -27.91 -22.90 -17.30
C ALA A 799 -26.91 -24.03 -17.66
N GLN A 800 -27.33 -24.91 -18.58
CA GLN A 800 -26.40 -25.69 -19.41
C GLN A 800 -26.24 -24.94 -20.74
N PRO A 801 -25.04 -24.54 -21.16
CA PRO A 801 -24.84 -23.93 -22.46
C PRO A 801 -25.04 -24.98 -23.57
N ARG A 802 -25.91 -24.65 -24.53
CA ARG A 802 -26.04 -25.36 -25.80
C ARG A 802 -24.80 -25.11 -26.65
N ASP A 803 -24.24 -26.20 -27.16
CA ASP A 803 -23.32 -26.23 -28.28
C ASP A 803 -23.84 -25.40 -29.46
N SER A 804 -22.98 -24.54 -30.01
CA SER A 804 -23.15 -23.95 -31.33
C SER A 804 -22.05 -24.41 -32.29
N ILE A 805 -22.52 -25.11 -33.31
CA ILE A 805 -21.88 -25.70 -34.48
C ILE A 805 -21.12 -24.65 -35.33
N PRO A 806 -20.02 -25.02 -36.03
CA PRO A 806 -19.28 -24.11 -36.90
C PRO A 806 -19.97 -23.90 -38.25
N LEU A 807 -19.95 -22.65 -38.73
CA LEU A 807 -20.33 -22.27 -40.10
C LEU A 807 -19.09 -22.31 -41.00
N LYS A 808 -19.23 -23.06 -42.10
CA LYS A 808 -18.32 -23.12 -43.25
C LYS A 808 -18.90 -22.27 -44.40
N ALA A 809 -17.99 -21.77 -45.25
CA ALA A 809 -18.16 -21.16 -46.58
C ALA A 809 -18.60 -19.67 -46.59
N SER A 810 -18.04 -18.76 -47.40
CA SER A 810 -17.08 -18.81 -48.52
C SER A 810 -16.71 -17.38 -48.96
N VAL A 811 -15.43 -17.09 -49.21
CA VAL A 811 -14.80 -16.59 -50.46
C VAL A 811 -13.32 -16.90 -50.35
#